data_AF-A0A945YP79-F1
#
_entry.id   AF-A0A945YP79-F1
#
_cell.length_a   1.000
_cell.length_b   1.000
_cell.length_c   1.000
_cell.angle_alpha   90.00
_cell.angle_beta   90.00
_cell.angle_gamma   90.00
#
_symmetry.space_group_name_H-M   'P 1'
#
loop_
_entity.id
_entity.type
_entity.pdbx_description
1 polymer ?
#
loop_
_entity_poly.entity_id
_entity_poly.type
_entity_poly.pdbx_seq_one_letter_code
_entity_poly.pdbx_strand_id
1 'polypeptide(L)'
;MKIPANRSLLSSKFLLVITLLFILNSAIAQQATTYDEAITYGDKNMKTSSLLDAKAYYQQALKLKPGDDYAKTQISVIVDKMKMVMAVEDEYYDIIDFADELYNQNKLSQAVSEYSKALNIIPNDEYALSQIREIREFEYREKEKIDNFNKSMEAGKIYLSDEEFDRAIEQFKFAAEIFPSKELPITELSRAQDLQKEYARKEALFDAKYEEAERYLLIKNYSKSLKLFREAQKIMPDILKANDKINQLVPLAQKEITFNVLIENADEYYISQDFISAQREYMAASEVWPEKNYPSDMILKINEKLESEKQDIDNNFNNYVLSGDSLMTSKEYALALGKYNLALNLKPDNSYPKEKIAEIEEIYAENKKAFEMNYSKMIASADSAFSKGAYAYAKLSYETALELKPEDSYPREKLTELEDLESQIAAQQKINDDYNKLISQADDLFKSGNYDMAISKYSEAQLIKSIENYPADQIVKITGLLANAEKQRKLDEKYNELITVAFQQFNQDKLADSKKSYLNASELKPMENLPKLQIASIDSMITIRQKEAEVRKKYDVLVSKGDEYKLSKEYQNALNSYNEALLLIPGESIALSKKKEVETIQVNIRREAERKRSYDDAITKGDKLFAEGSYELSKIEFERASKLYSDKDYPRQRLDDISKELERVAAEKEERYLNSIAEADVFYDRAEYEYALEKYVLAKSIKPDASYPQKRITECDKYIAERKALLMEDYKIAIAEAEKFYNGKIYDKAILAFRKAHQILPSETYPDEMINQITKFIEENSIVDIINAVDTIFMGSTDKLAFNPVKISVRKSNYIFLKVKNLSDKATKLIFSYGSDGSKNGGFVVQVIESNDYNDYIVRVGNQYKWFSEDNNWLTIHPENGDVEISMLRISKGY
;
A
#
# COMPACT_ATOMS: atom_id res chain seq x y z
N MET A 1 -14.10 30.13 -29.62
CA MET A 1 -15.37 30.52 -30.28
C MET A 1 -15.32 32.01 -30.61
N LYS A 2 -15.24 32.35 -31.90
CA LYS A 2 -15.50 33.71 -32.45
C LYS A 2 -16.84 33.63 -33.17
N ILE A 3 -17.77 34.52 -32.86
CA ILE A 3 -19.04 34.66 -33.60
C ILE A 3 -18.72 35.21 -35.00
N PRO A 4 -19.14 34.59 -36.12
CA PRO A 4 -19.03 35.22 -37.42
C PRO A 4 -20.11 36.31 -37.55
N ALA A 5 -19.66 37.54 -37.79
CA ALA A 5 -20.46 38.74 -38.00
C ALA A 5 -21.19 38.74 -39.37
N ASN A 6 -21.95 37.69 -39.70
CA ASN A 6 -22.66 37.58 -40.99
C ASN A 6 -24.18 37.76 -40.91
N ARG A 7 -24.77 37.88 -39.71
CA ARG A 7 -26.23 38.08 -39.55
C ARG A 7 -26.76 39.38 -40.15
N SER A 8 -25.95 40.43 -40.32
CA SER A 8 -26.45 41.73 -40.83
C SER A 8 -26.27 41.94 -42.34
N LEU A 9 -25.54 41.05 -43.04
CA LEU A 9 -25.16 41.27 -44.44
C LEU A 9 -26.10 40.61 -45.46
N LEU A 10 -26.88 39.60 -45.07
CA LEU A 10 -27.79 38.87 -45.98
C LEU A 10 -29.23 39.38 -45.92
N SER A 11 -29.79 39.63 -44.73
CA SER A 11 -31.12 40.26 -44.60
C SER A 11 -31.15 41.70 -45.16
N SER A 12 -30.03 42.42 -45.03
CA SER A 12 -29.83 43.75 -45.62
C SER A 12 -29.76 43.74 -47.15
N LYS A 13 -29.21 42.67 -47.76
CA LYS A 13 -29.08 42.60 -49.23
C LYS A 13 -30.41 42.35 -49.92
N PHE A 14 -31.34 41.61 -49.31
CA PHE A 14 -32.64 41.33 -49.94
C PHE A 14 -33.62 42.51 -49.83
N LEU A 15 -33.62 43.24 -48.70
CA LEU A 15 -34.44 44.46 -48.56
C LEU A 15 -34.00 45.57 -49.54
N LEU A 16 -32.69 45.64 -49.84
CA LEU A 16 -32.14 46.57 -50.83
C LEU A 16 -32.48 46.14 -52.27
N VAL A 17 -32.55 44.83 -52.56
CA VAL A 17 -32.96 44.30 -53.87
C VAL A 17 -34.45 44.55 -54.13
N ILE A 18 -35.33 44.39 -53.13
CA ILE A 18 -36.78 44.64 -53.28
C ILE A 18 -37.09 46.14 -53.48
N THR A 19 -36.34 47.04 -52.83
CA THR A 19 -36.54 48.50 -53.01
C THR A 19 -35.94 49.04 -54.31
N LEU A 20 -34.82 48.48 -54.81
CA LEU A 20 -34.31 48.79 -56.15
C LEU A 20 -35.21 48.21 -57.28
N LEU A 21 -35.83 47.05 -57.08
CA LEU A 21 -36.75 46.44 -58.05
C LEU A 21 -38.04 47.24 -58.24
N PHE A 22 -38.53 47.95 -57.23
CA PHE A 22 -39.73 48.80 -57.37
C PHE A 22 -39.50 50.02 -58.29
N ILE A 23 -38.28 50.55 -58.37
CA ILE A 23 -37.95 51.73 -59.19
C ILE A 23 -37.59 51.32 -60.63
N LEU A 24 -37.03 50.11 -60.82
CA LEU A 24 -36.70 49.55 -62.14
C LEU A 24 -37.91 48.93 -62.86
N ASN A 25 -38.90 48.38 -62.14
CA ASN A 25 -40.03 47.68 -62.77
C ASN A 25 -41.03 48.61 -63.48
N SER A 26 -41.08 49.89 -63.12
CA SER A 26 -41.84 50.90 -63.86
C SER A 26 -41.26 51.24 -65.23
N ALA A 27 -39.96 51.00 -65.47
CA ALA A 27 -39.31 51.32 -66.74
C ALA A 27 -39.42 50.19 -67.78
N ILE A 28 -39.39 48.94 -67.32
CA ILE A 28 -39.50 47.76 -68.21
C ILE A 28 -40.93 47.64 -68.78
N ALA A 29 -41.93 47.85 -67.93
CA ALA A 29 -43.34 47.87 -68.31
C ALA A 29 -43.62 48.89 -69.45
N GLN A 30 -43.00 50.08 -69.43
CA GLN A 30 -43.24 51.13 -70.45
C GLN A 30 -42.98 50.72 -71.91
N GLN A 31 -42.30 49.59 -72.19
CA GLN A 31 -42.16 49.03 -73.53
C GLN A 31 -43.46 48.50 -74.15
N ALA A 32 -44.46 48.14 -73.32
CA ALA A 32 -45.79 47.79 -73.79
C ALA A 32 -46.64 49.06 -73.96
N THR A 33 -46.85 49.50 -75.19
CA THR A 33 -47.69 50.68 -75.48
C THR A 33 -49.14 50.31 -75.79
N THR A 34 -49.39 49.03 -76.10
CA THR A 34 -50.70 48.46 -76.36
C THR A 34 -51.06 47.35 -75.36
N TYR A 35 -52.36 47.06 -75.24
CA TYR A 35 -52.86 46.01 -74.36
C TYR A 35 -52.29 44.62 -74.75
N ASP A 36 -52.25 44.30 -76.04
CA ASP A 36 -51.78 42.99 -76.52
C ASP A 36 -50.28 42.80 -76.27
N GLU A 37 -49.48 43.87 -76.39
CA GLU A 37 -48.06 43.85 -76.00
C GLU A 37 -47.90 43.62 -74.49
N ALA A 38 -48.71 44.29 -73.66
CA ALA A 38 -48.65 44.15 -72.20
C ALA A 38 -49.02 42.72 -71.75
N ILE A 39 -50.03 42.11 -72.37
CA ILE A 39 -50.38 40.70 -72.13
C ILE A 39 -49.28 39.77 -72.64
N THR A 40 -48.76 39.99 -73.85
CA THR A 40 -47.70 39.16 -74.43
C THR A 40 -46.43 39.17 -73.58
N TYR A 41 -46.01 40.34 -73.11
CA TYR A 41 -44.86 40.45 -72.22
C TYR A 41 -45.17 39.94 -70.81
N GLY A 42 -46.37 40.16 -70.29
CA GLY A 42 -46.84 39.56 -69.04
C GLY A 42 -46.73 38.04 -69.07
N ASP A 43 -47.33 37.41 -70.08
CA ASP A 43 -47.33 35.95 -70.29
C ASP A 43 -45.92 35.41 -70.52
N LYS A 44 -45.08 36.14 -71.27
CA LYS A 44 -43.68 35.79 -71.48
C LYS A 44 -42.92 35.78 -70.16
N ASN A 45 -43.03 36.83 -69.35
CA ASN A 45 -42.35 36.92 -68.06
C ASN A 45 -42.91 35.93 -67.03
N MET A 46 -44.20 35.63 -67.11
CA MET A 46 -44.86 34.61 -66.30
C MET A 46 -44.33 33.21 -66.64
N LYS A 47 -44.06 32.92 -67.92
CA LYS A 47 -43.40 31.68 -68.38
C LYS A 47 -41.93 31.60 -67.98
N THR A 48 -41.22 32.72 -67.94
CA THR A 48 -39.82 32.78 -67.47
C THR A 48 -39.69 32.90 -65.95
N SER A 49 -40.80 32.79 -65.20
CA SER A 49 -40.85 32.92 -63.74
C SER A 49 -40.33 34.26 -63.18
N SER A 50 -40.27 35.29 -64.02
CA SER A 50 -40.00 36.67 -63.62
C SER A 50 -41.27 37.30 -63.05
N LEU A 51 -41.69 36.81 -61.87
CA LEU A 51 -43.02 37.06 -61.29
C LEU A 51 -43.31 38.56 -61.06
N LEU A 52 -42.31 39.32 -60.61
CA LEU A 52 -42.45 40.77 -60.40
C LEU A 52 -42.62 41.55 -61.71
N ASP A 53 -41.92 41.14 -62.76
CA ASP A 53 -41.99 41.78 -64.08
C ASP A 53 -43.28 41.42 -64.80
N ALA A 54 -43.69 40.14 -64.74
CA ALA A 54 -44.98 39.67 -65.22
C ALA A 54 -46.13 40.44 -64.57
N LYS A 55 -46.07 40.65 -63.24
CA LYS A 55 -47.06 41.41 -62.48
C LYS A 55 -47.13 42.85 -62.95
N ALA A 56 -45.98 43.50 -63.19
CA ALA A 56 -45.92 44.88 -63.67
C ALA A 56 -46.56 45.03 -65.06
N TYR A 57 -46.29 44.10 -65.99
CA TYR A 57 -46.92 44.10 -67.31
C TYR A 57 -48.43 43.81 -67.28
N TYR A 58 -48.91 42.89 -66.44
CA TYR A 58 -50.35 42.67 -66.26
C TYR A 58 -51.06 43.86 -65.57
N GLN A 59 -50.39 44.55 -64.65
CA GLN A 59 -50.90 45.79 -64.06
C GLN A 59 -51.01 46.89 -65.11
N GLN A 60 -50.06 46.97 -66.04
CA GLN A 60 -50.14 47.88 -67.17
C GLN A 60 -51.22 47.49 -68.19
N ALA A 61 -51.45 46.19 -68.43
CA ALA A 61 -52.57 45.72 -69.24
C ALA A 61 -53.92 46.15 -68.63
N LEU A 62 -54.07 46.08 -67.29
CA LEU A 62 -55.24 46.61 -66.59
C LEU A 62 -55.37 48.14 -66.64
N LYS A 63 -54.26 48.86 -66.76
CA LYS A 63 -54.25 50.31 -66.96
C LYS A 63 -54.73 50.70 -68.37
N LEU A 64 -54.35 49.91 -69.38
CA LEU A 64 -54.73 50.13 -70.79
C LEU A 64 -56.15 49.61 -71.11
N LYS A 65 -56.60 48.57 -70.40
CA LYS A 65 -57.96 48.02 -70.50
C LYS A 65 -58.53 47.77 -69.09
N PRO A 66 -59.14 48.80 -68.47
CA PRO A 66 -59.72 48.68 -67.14
C PRO A 66 -60.83 47.62 -67.11
N GLY A 67 -60.72 46.68 -66.18
CA GLY A 67 -61.72 45.62 -65.99
C GLY A 67 -61.38 44.29 -66.66
N ASP A 68 -60.22 44.12 -67.30
CA ASP A 68 -59.83 42.86 -67.92
C ASP A 68 -59.66 41.71 -66.90
N ASP A 69 -60.43 40.63 -67.08
CA ASP A 69 -60.46 39.50 -66.15
C ASP A 69 -59.22 38.61 -66.26
N TYR A 70 -58.59 38.54 -67.42
CA TYR A 70 -57.41 37.73 -67.65
C TYR A 70 -56.22 38.29 -66.88
N ALA A 71 -55.94 39.59 -67.03
CA ALA A 71 -54.85 40.26 -66.32
C ALA A 71 -55.02 40.24 -64.79
N LYS A 72 -56.26 40.41 -64.28
CA LYS A 72 -56.55 40.25 -62.83
C LYS A 72 -56.27 38.85 -62.32
N THR A 73 -56.71 37.83 -63.07
CA THR A 73 -56.49 36.43 -62.71
C THR A 73 -55.01 36.11 -62.67
N GLN A 74 -54.24 36.55 -63.67
CA GLN A 74 -52.79 36.34 -63.69
C GLN A 74 -52.08 37.06 -62.54
N ILE A 75 -52.48 38.28 -62.17
CA ILE A 75 -51.91 38.96 -60.99
C ILE A 75 -52.22 38.19 -59.69
N SER A 76 -53.42 37.63 -59.53
CA SER A 76 -53.75 36.79 -58.37
C SER A 76 -52.87 35.54 -58.33
N VAL A 77 -52.74 34.84 -59.46
CA VAL A 77 -51.84 33.68 -59.59
C VAL A 77 -50.39 34.04 -59.25
N ILE A 78 -49.92 35.21 -59.68
CA ILE A 78 -48.58 35.70 -59.31
C ILE A 78 -48.48 35.96 -57.81
N VAL A 79 -49.45 36.66 -57.21
CA VAL A 79 -49.44 36.94 -55.77
C VAL A 79 -49.46 35.65 -54.97
N ASP A 80 -50.24 34.66 -55.37
CA ASP A 80 -50.29 33.36 -54.71
C ASP A 80 -48.98 32.57 -54.91
N LYS A 81 -48.38 32.60 -56.10
CA LYS A 81 -47.03 32.03 -56.35
C LYS A 81 -45.96 32.73 -55.52
N MET A 82 -46.01 34.06 -55.40
CA MET A 82 -45.06 34.84 -54.59
C MET A 82 -45.23 34.56 -53.10
N LYS A 83 -46.47 34.41 -52.62
CA LYS A 83 -46.75 33.98 -51.24
C LYS A 83 -46.22 32.58 -50.96
N MET A 84 -46.37 31.64 -51.90
CA MET A 84 -45.79 30.30 -51.76
C MET A 84 -44.26 30.35 -51.71
N VAL A 85 -43.61 31.17 -52.55
CA VAL A 85 -42.15 31.33 -52.52
C VAL A 85 -41.66 31.93 -51.19
N MET A 86 -42.36 32.94 -50.65
CA MET A 86 -42.04 33.52 -49.34
C MET A 86 -42.26 32.53 -48.19
N ALA A 87 -43.36 31.76 -48.21
CA ALA A 87 -43.64 30.77 -47.17
C ALA A 87 -42.61 29.61 -47.16
N VAL A 88 -42.13 29.21 -48.34
CA VAL A 88 -41.06 28.21 -48.50
C VAL A 88 -39.71 28.76 -48.00
N GLU A 89 -39.46 30.06 -48.17
CA GLU A 89 -38.26 30.74 -47.68
C GLU A 89 -38.27 30.89 -46.14
N ASP A 90 -39.40 31.27 -45.54
CA ASP A 90 -39.57 31.33 -44.08
C ASP A 90 -39.41 29.93 -43.43
N GLU A 91 -40.03 28.90 -44.01
CA GLU A 91 -39.92 27.52 -43.53
C GLU A 91 -38.47 27.00 -43.59
N TYR A 92 -37.70 27.39 -44.63
CA TYR A 92 -36.28 27.06 -44.73
C TYR A 92 -35.45 27.71 -43.60
N TYR A 93 -35.64 29.01 -43.33
CA TYR A 93 -34.87 29.70 -42.29
C TYR A 93 -35.20 29.19 -40.88
N ASP A 94 -36.46 28.86 -40.59
CA ASP A 94 -36.86 28.27 -39.32
C ASP A 94 -36.15 26.91 -39.07
N ILE A 95 -36.04 26.07 -40.11
CA ILE A 95 -35.34 24.78 -40.03
C ILE A 95 -33.83 24.99 -39.84
N ILE A 96 -33.22 25.93 -40.54
CA ILE A 96 -31.79 26.24 -40.40
C ILE A 96 -31.47 26.77 -39.02
N ASP A 97 -32.24 27.72 -38.48
CA ASP A 97 -32.04 28.27 -37.14
C ASP A 97 -32.17 27.17 -36.07
N PHE A 98 -33.14 26.26 -36.23
CA PHE A 98 -33.29 25.12 -35.32
C PHE A 98 -32.14 24.10 -35.45
N ALA A 99 -31.67 23.83 -36.66
CA ALA A 99 -30.52 22.95 -36.90
C ALA A 99 -29.23 23.52 -36.27
N ASP A 100 -28.98 24.83 -36.43
CA ASP A 100 -27.86 25.54 -35.82
C ASP A 100 -27.97 25.53 -34.29
N GLU A 101 -29.17 25.67 -33.73
CA GLU A 101 -29.40 25.58 -32.29
C GLU A 101 -29.01 24.18 -31.76
N LEU A 102 -29.46 23.13 -32.43
CA LEU A 102 -29.12 21.75 -32.09
C LEU A 102 -27.62 21.49 -32.21
N TYR A 103 -26.96 22.03 -33.24
CA TYR A 103 -25.51 21.96 -33.41
C TYR A 103 -24.78 22.64 -32.24
N ASN A 104 -25.21 23.84 -31.85
CA ASN A 104 -24.65 24.57 -30.71
C ASN A 104 -24.89 23.86 -29.37
N GLN A 105 -25.97 23.08 -29.26
CA GLN A 105 -26.24 22.20 -28.12
C GLN A 105 -25.47 20.87 -28.18
N ASN A 106 -24.59 20.68 -29.16
CA ASN A 106 -23.83 19.45 -29.42
C ASN A 106 -24.71 18.21 -29.71
N LYS A 107 -25.95 18.42 -30.18
CA LYS A 107 -26.89 17.36 -30.60
C LYS A 107 -26.68 17.04 -32.09
N LEU A 108 -25.47 16.61 -32.41
CA LEU A 108 -24.95 16.55 -33.78
C LEU A 108 -25.81 15.70 -34.74
N SER A 109 -26.25 14.52 -34.32
CA SER A 109 -27.10 13.66 -35.18
C SER A 109 -28.48 14.28 -35.44
N GLN A 110 -29.03 15.02 -34.48
CA GLN A 110 -30.30 15.75 -34.66
C GLN A 110 -30.09 16.97 -35.56
N ALA A 111 -29.00 17.72 -35.37
CA ALA A 111 -28.63 18.82 -36.25
C ALA A 111 -28.47 18.38 -37.70
N VAL A 112 -27.74 17.28 -37.97
CA VAL A 112 -27.63 16.68 -39.31
C VAL A 112 -29.00 16.31 -39.89
N SER A 113 -29.90 15.78 -39.06
CA SER A 113 -31.26 15.46 -39.49
C SER A 113 -32.03 16.72 -39.91
N GLU A 114 -31.96 17.81 -39.16
CA GLU A 114 -32.63 19.08 -39.50
C GLU A 114 -32.00 19.78 -40.70
N TYR A 115 -30.67 19.85 -40.81
CA TYR A 115 -30.01 20.33 -42.04
C TYR A 115 -30.39 19.50 -43.26
N SER A 116 -30.59 18.18 -43.10
CA SER A 116 -31.07 17.33 -44.20
C SER A 116 -32.51 17.65 -44.61
N LYS A 117 -33.36 18.11 -43.68
CA LYS A 117 -34.70 18.62 -44.03
C LYS A 117 -34.61 19.92 -44.83
N ALA A 118 -33.69 20.82 -44.49
CA ALA A 118 -33.46 22.04 -45.28
C ALA A 118 -33.08 21.72 -46.74
N LEU A 119 -32.34 20.64 -46.98
CA LEU A 119 -32.00 20.16 -48.33
C LEU A 119 -33.18 19.59 -49.13
N ASN A 120 -34.26 19.18 -48.45
CA ASN A 120 -35.51 18.79 -49.13
C ASN A 120 -36.30 20.02 -49.63
N ILE A 121 -36.09 21.18 -49.00
CA ILE A 121 -36.72 22.45 -49.40
C ILE A 121 -35.88 23.12 -50.49
N ILE A 122 -34.57 23.26 -50.27
CA ILE A 122 -33.61 23.80 -51.24
C ILE A 122 -32.58 22.73 -51.59
N PRO A 123 -32.79 21.99 -52.69
CA PRO A 123 -31.82 21.02 -53.16
C PRO A 123 -30.47 21.70 -53.45
N ASN A 124 -29.39 21.13 -52.92
CA ASN A 124 -28.01 21.63 -53.04
C ASN A 124 -27.72 22.95 -52.30
N ASP A 125 -28.44 23.26 -51.22
CA ASP A 125 -28.04 24.33 -50.32
C ASP A 125 -26.62 24.11 -49.79
N GLU A 126 -25.73 25.04 -50.15
CA GLU A 126 -24.30 24.98 -49.84
C GLU A 126 -24.04 25.11 -48.34
N TYR A 127 -24.88 25.86 -47.61
CA TYR A 127 -24.73 26.04 -46.17
C TYR A 127 -25.04 24.74 -45.41
N ALA A 128 -26.24 24.17 -45.60
CA ALA A 128 -26.63 22.91 -44.97
C ALA A 128 -25.67 21.75 -45.35
N LEU A 129 -25.21 21.69 -46.61
CA LEU A 129 -24.21 20.70 -47.03
C LEU A 129 -22.86 20.88 -46.33
N SER A 130 -22.39 22.11 -46.12
CA SER A 130 -21.14 22.38 -45.39
C SER A 130 -21.27 21.96 -43.92
N GLN A 131 -22.37 22.34 -43.26
CA GLN A 131 -22.61 21.99 -41.85
C GLN A 131 -22.68 20.47 -41.64
N ILE A 132 -23.41 19.75 -42.50
CA ILE A 132 -23.45 18.28 -42.44
C ILE A 132 -22.06 17.67 -42.64
N ARG A 133 -21.24 18.21 -43.55
CA ARG A 133 -19.88 17.72 -43.81
C ARG A 133 -18.99 17.95 -42.60
N GLU A 134 -19.00 19.14 -42.03
CA GLU A 134 -18.22 19.49 -40.84
C GLU A 134 -18.58 18.58 -39.65
N ILE A 135 -19.88 18.34 -39.41
CA ILE A 135 -20.34 17.43 -38.36
C ILE A 135 -19.84 16.01 -38.60
N ARG A 136 -19.98 15.49 -39.83
CA ARG A 136 -19.54 14.13 -40.16
C ARG A 136 -18.03 13.97 -40.07
N GLU A 137 -17.26 14.98 -40.48
CA GLU A 137 -15.80 14.97 -40.32
C GLU A 137 -15.39 14.99 -38.84
N PHE A 138 -16.10 15.73 -38.00
CA PHE A 138 -15.90 15.70 -36.56
C PHE A 138 -16.23 14.33 -35.96
N GLU A 139 -17.41 13.77 -36.26
CA GLU A 139 -17.83 12.43 -35.80
C GLU A 139 -16.84 11.34 -36.25
N TYR A 140 -16.33 11.43 -37.48
CA TYR A 140 -15.32 10.51 -38.00
C TYR A 140 -14.02 10.60 -37.23
N ARG A 141 -13.49 11.81 -36.98
CA ARG A 141 -12.26 12.02 -36.20
C ARG A 141 -12.40 11.55 -34.75
N GLU A 142 -13.55 11.77 -34.12
CA GLU A 142 -13.80 11.30 -32.76
C GLU A 142 -13.91 9.77 -32.71
N LYS A 143 -14.56 9.15 -33.69
CA LYS A 143 -14.59 7.69 -33.82
C LYS A 143 -13.19 7.10 -33.99
N GLU A 144 -12.38 7.69 -34.87
CA GLU A 144 -11.01 7.25 -35.12
C GLU A 144 -10.14 7.32 -33.84
N LYS A 145 -10.29 8.38 -33.03
CA LYS A 145 -9.62 8.46 -31.71
C LYS A 145 -10.04 7.33 -30.78
N ILE A 146 -11.34 7.03 -30.69
CA ILE A 146 -11.85 5.93 -29.85
C ILE A 146 -11.33 4.58 -30.33
N ASP A 147 -11.35 4.34 -31.64
CA ASP A 147 -10.88 3.09 -32.23
C ASP A 147 -9.37 2.90 -31.99
N ASN A 148 -8.57 3.96 -32.17
CA ASN A 148 -7.12 3.92 -31.92
C ASN A 148 -6.79 3.73 -30.43
N PHE A 149 -7.54 4.39 -29.54
CA PHE A 149 -7.42 4.18 -28.10
C PHE A 149 -7.69 2.71 -27.72
N ASN A 150 -8.80 2.14 -28.20
CA ASN A 150 -9.16 0.76 -27.88
C ASN A 150 -8.13 -0.24 -28.41
N LYS A 151 -7.65 -0.06 -29.65
CA LYS A 151 -6.60 -0.91 -30.23
C LYS A 151 -5.31 -0.85 -29.42
N SER A 152 -4.90 0.35 -29.00
CA SER A 152 -3.67 0.52 -28.24
C SER A 152 -3.80 -0.07 -26.83
N MET A 153 -4.94 0.11 -26.16
CA MET A 153 -5.21 -0.55 -24.88
C MET A 153 -5.15 -2.07 -24.99
N GLU A 154 -5.71 -2.65 -26.05
CA GLU A 154 -5.70 -4.11 -26.26
C GLU A 154 -4.29 -4.62 -26.56
N ALA A 155 -3.56 -3.96 -27.47
CA ALA A 155 -2.18 -4.30 -27.79
C ALA A 155 -1.28 -4.20 -26.55
N GLY A 156 -1.45 -3.16 -25.73
CA GLY A 156 -0.71 -2.99 -24.48
C GLY A 156 -0.93 -4.14 -23.51
N LYS A 157 -2.17 -4.64 -23.38
CA LYS A 157 -2.48 -5.80 -22.53
C LYS A 157 -1.86 -7.09 -23.04
N ILE A 158 -1.87 -7.31 -24.35
CA ILE A 158 -1.24 -8.48 -24.98
C ILE A 158 0.28 -8.44 -24.76
N TYR A 159 0.92 -7.31 -25.05
CA TYR A 159 2.36 -7.18 -24.78
C TYR A 159 2.70 -7.35 -23.30
N LEU A 160 1.82 -6.90 -22.40
CA LEU A 160 2.01 -7.09 -20.97
C LEU A 160 1.92 -8.56 -20.55
N SER A 161 0.99 -9.34 -21.14
CA SER A 161 0.89 -10.78 -20.87
C SER A 161 2.06 -11.58 -21.43
N ASP A 162 2.63 -11.10 -22.53
CA ASP A 162 3.79 -11.71 -23.18
C ASP A 162 5.13 -11.24 -22.58
N GLU A 163 5.08 -10.49 -21.47
CA GLU A 163 6.23 -9.89 -20.78
C GLU A 163 7.08 -8.93 -21.65
N GLU A 164 6.51 -8.44 -22.76
CA GLU A 164 7.09 -7.42 -23.64
C GLU A 164 6.85 -6.01 -23.06
N PHE A 165 7.41 -5.73 -21.88
CA PHE A 165 7.07 -4.55 -21.09
C PHE A 165 7.28 -3.22 -21.82
N ASP A 166 8.36 -3.05 -22.58
CA ASP A 166 8.63 -1.81 -23.32
C ASP A 166 7.53 -1.51 -24.35
N ARG A 167 7.05 -2.54 -25.06
CA ARG A 167 5.95 -2.39 -26.02
C ARG A 167 4.63 -2.12 -25.32
N ALA A 168 4.37 -2.80 -24.20
CA ALA A 168 3.18 -2.54 -23.39
C ALA A 168 3.14 -1.09 -22.89
N ILE A 169 4.26 -0.59 -22.36
CA ILE A 169 4.45 0.79 -21.91
C ILE A 169 4.20 1.78 -23.05
N GLU A 170 4.76 1.53 -24.24
CA GLU A 170 4.56 2.38 -25.41
C GLU A 170 3.06 2.46 -25.80
N GLN A 171 2.36 1.33 -25.81
CA GLN A 171 0.93 1.29 -26.12
C GLN A 171 0.08 2.00 -25.06
N PHE A 172 0.29 1.73 -23.77
CA PHE A 172 -0.50 2.41 -22.73
C PHE A 172 -0.22 3.91 -22.68
N LYS A 173 1.03 4.32 -22.94
CA LYS A 173 1.38 5.74 -23.09
C LYS A 173 0.65 6.37 -24.27
N PHE A 174 0.64 5.73 -25.44
CA PHE A 174 -0.09 6.22 -26.60
C PHE A 174 -1.59 6.33 -26.33
N ALA A 175 -2.19 5.33 -25.66
CA ALA A 175 -3.58 5.38 -25.24
C ALA A 175 -3.86 6.55 -24.26
N ALA A 176 -2.96 6.80 -23.31
CA ALA A 176 -3.04 7.94 -22.40
C ALA A 176 -2.93 9.29 -23.13
N GLU A 177 -2.10 9.39 -24.17
CA GLU A 177 -1.98 10.61 -24.99
C GLU A 177 -3.25 10.91 -25.79
N ILE A 178 -3.97 9.89 -26.28
CA ILE A 178 -5.24 10.07 -27.00
C ILE A 178 -6.34 10.61 -26.06
N PHE A 179 -6.42 10.11 -24.82
CA PHE A 179 -7.39 10.57 -23.82
C PHE A 179 -6.72 10.83 -22.46
N PRO A 180 -6.09 12.00 -22.26
CA PRO A 180 -5.32 12.30 -21.04
C PRO A 180 -6.13 12.34 -19.75
N SER A 181 -7.46 12.54 -19.85
CA SER A 181 -8.36 12.54 -18.70
C SER A 181 -8.88 11.15 -18.33
N LYS A 182 -8.55 10.09 -19.09
CA LYS A 182 -8.93 8.71 -18.76
C LYS A 182 -7.85 8.09 -17.88
N GLU A 183 -8.25 7.66 -16.68
CA GLU A 183 -7.34 7.11 -15.67
C GLU A 183 -6.81 5.71 -16.05
N LEU A 184 -7.64 4.87 -16.67
CA LEU A 184 -7.30 3.48 -17.01
C LEU A 184 -5.94 3.28 -17.72
N PRO A 185 -5.63 3.96 -18.85
CA PRO A 185 -4.33 3.82 -19.51
C PRO A 185 -3.15 4.27 -18.64
N ILE A 186 -3.34 5.24 -17.75
CA ILE A 186 -2.30 5.73 -16.83
C ILE A 186 -2.00 4.66 -15.77
N THR A 187 -3.04 4.02 -15.25
CA THR A 187 -2.91 2.91 -14.28
C THR A 187 -2.23 1.71 -14.91
N GLU A 188 -2.62 1.29 -16.13
CA GLU A 188 -1.98 0.17 -16.83
C GLU A 188 -0.53 0.49 -17.24
N LEU A 189 -0.23 1.74 -17.60
CA LEU A 189 1.14 2.21 -17.83
C LEU A 189 2.01 2.07 -16.57
N SER A 190 1.52 2.52 -15.41
CA SER A 190 2.23 2.38 -14.13
C SER A 190 2.44 0.91 -13.80
N ARG A 191 1.42 0.07 -13.97
CA ARG A 191 1.50 -1.37 -13.75
C ARG A 191 2.57 -2.01 -14.64
N ALA A 192 2.63 -1.67 -15.92
CA ALA A 192 3.63 -2.20 -16.84
C ALA A 192 5.05 -1.80 -16.44
N GLN A 193 5.26 -0.55 -15.99
CA GLN A 193 6.56 -0.08 -15.49
C GLN A 193 6.98 -0.78 -14.20
N ASP A 194 6.05 -1.07 -13.30
CA ASP A 194 6.36 -1.76 -12.04
C ASP A 194 6.69 -3.23 -12.29
N LEU A 195 5.95 -3.91 -13.16
CA LEU A 195 6.25 -5.27 -13.60
C LEU A 195 7.62 -5.36 -14.30
N GLN A 196 7.95 -4.37 -15.16
CA GLN A 196 9.28 -4.29 -15.78
C GLN A 196 10.41 -4.22 -14.74
N LYS A 197 10.26 -3.37 -13.71
CA LYS A 197 11.26 -3.24 -12.64
C LYS A 197 11.37 -4.53 -11.82
N GLU A 198 10.25 -5.19 -11.55
CA GLU A 198 10.24 -6.46 -10.84
C GLU A 198 10.96 -7.56 -11.64
N TYR A 199 10.66 -7.66 -12.93
CA TYR A 199 11.33 -8.59 -13.84
C TYR A 199 12.84 -8.34 -13.88
N ALA A 200 13.28 -7.09 -14.05
CA ALA A 200 14.70 -6.73 -14.05
C ALA A 200 15.42 -7.08 -12.73
N ARG A 201 14.72 -6.98 -11.59
CA ARG A 201 15.27 -7.42 -10.29
C ARG A 201 15.42 -8.94 -10.23
N LYS A 202 14.43 -9.69 -10.71
CA LYS A 202 14.49 -11.16 -10.82
C LYS A 202 15.63 -11.59 -11.76
N GLU A 203 15.79 -10.88 -12.88
CA GLU A 203 16.89 -11.08 -13.82
C GLU A 203 18.27 -10.92 -13.18
N ALA A 204 18.49 -9.80 -12.48
CA ALA A 204 19.74 -9.56 -11.77
C ALA A 204 20.03 -10.62 -10.68
N LEU A 205 19.00 -11.05 -9.93
CA LEU A 205 19.14 -12.08 -8.89
C LEU A 205 19.45 -13.45 -9.50
N PHE A 206 18.79 -13.81 -10.59
CA PHE A 206 19.08 -15.03 -11.33
C PHE A 206 20.52 -15.04 -11.81
N ASP A 207 20.98 -13.97 -12.47
CA ASP A 207 22.31 -13.93 -13.06
C ASP A 207 23.38 -13.99 -11.97
N ALA A 208 23.19 -13.29 -10.85
CA ALA A 208 24.07 -13.40 -9.70
C ALA A 208 24.20 -14.85 -9.19
N LYS A 209 23.09 -15.57 -9.05
CA LYS A 209 23.07 -16.98 -8.62
C LYS A 209 23.68 -17.91 -9.66
N TYR A 210 23.40 -17.67 -10.93
CA TYR A 210 23.92 -18.46 -12.04
C TYR A 210 25.43 -18.33 -12.15
N GLU A 211 25.97 -17.12 -12.08
CA GLU A 211 27.41 -16.90 -12.10
C GLU A 211 28.09 -17.49 -10.86
N GLU A 212 27.47 -17.38 -9.68
CA GLU A 212 27.99 -18.03 -8.47
C GLU A 212 28.07 -19.56 -8.67
N ALA A 213 27.04 -20.16 -9.28
CA ALA A 213 27.02 -21.58 -9.60
C ALA A 213 28.14 -21.98 -10.57
N GLU A 214 28.41 -21.17 -11.61
CA GLU A 214 29.54 -21.35 -12.53
C GLU A 214 30.89 -21.22 -11.81
N ARG A 215 31.03 -20.30 -10.84
CA ARG A 215 32.26 -20.18 -10.04
C ARG A 215 32.53 -21.43 -9.20
N TYR A 216 31.52 -22.00 -8.56
CA TYR A 216 31.66 -23.29 -7.85
C TYR A 216 31.96 -24.44 -8.81
N LEU A 217 31.41 -24.40 -10.03
CA LEU A 217 31.71 -25.38 -11.07
C LEU A 217 33.18 -25.32 -11.51
N LEU A 218 33.77 -24.12 -11.62
CA LEU A 218 35.19 -23.94 -11.96
C LEU A 218 36.13 -24.56 -10.94
N ILE A 219 35.75 -24.60 -9.66
CA ILE A 219 36.51 -25.28 -8.61
C ILE A 219 36.09 -26.75 -8.41
N LYS A 220 35.24 -27.27 -9.30
CA LYS A 220 34.71 -28.65 -9.31
C LYS A 220 33.97 -29.03 -8.04
N ASN A 221 33.32 -28.06 -7.39
CA ASN A 221 32.40 -28.30 -6.28
C ASN A 221 30.98 -28.46 -6.88
N TYR A 222 30.70 -29.65 -7.37
CA TYR A 222 29.50 -29.96 -8.16
C TYR A 222 28.23 -29.89 -7.32
N SER A 223 28.28 -30.35 -6.08
CA SER A 223 27.17 -30.31 -5.12
C SER A 223 26.69 -28.90 -4.83
N LYS A 224 27.61 -27.97 -4.52
CA LYS A 224 27.28 -26.56 -4.27
C LYS A 224 26.82 -25.86 -5.55
N SER A 225 27.48 -26.13 -6.67
CA SER A 225 27.10 -25.60 -7.98
C SER A 225 25.67 -26.02 -8.37
N LEU A 226 25.32 -27.30 -8.21
CA LEU A 226 23.98 -27.82 -8.47
C LEU A 226 22.91 -27.13 -7.61
N LYS A 227 23.19 -26.92 -6.32
CA LYS A 227 22.27 -26.19 -5.42
C LYS A 227 21.99 -24.78 -5.94
N LEU A 228 23.04 -24.04 -6.31
CA LEU A 228 22.92 -22.66 -6.79
C LEU A 228 22.21 -22.56 -8.14
N PHE A 229 22.43 -23.49 -9.07
CA PHE A 229 21.66 -23.52 -10.32
C PHE A 229 20.17 -23.79 -10.08
N ARG A 230 19.81 -24.65 -9.12
CA ARG A 230 18.41 -24.86 -8.72
C ARG A 230 17.80 -23.61 -8.09
N GLU A 231 18.56 -22.89 -7.26
CA GLU A 231 18.13 -21.58 -6.72
C GLU A 231 17.90 -20.57 -7.84
N ALA A 232 18.80 -20.50 -8.83
CA ALA A 232 18.61 -19.65 -10.02
C ALA A 232 17.34 -20.03 -10.80
N GLN A 233 17.12 -21.33 -11.06
CA GLN A 233 15.91 -21.83 -11.72
C GLN A 233 14.62 -21.42 -10.99
N LYS A 234 14.61 -21.45 -9.65
CA LYS A 234 13.43 -21.01 -8.87
C LYS A 234 13.10 -19.53 -9.06
N ILE A 235 14.10 -18.68 -9.31
CA ILE A 235 13.92 -17.23 -9.49
C ILE A 235 13.28 -16.94 -10.87
N MET A 236 13.72 -17.64 -11.91
CA MET A 236 13.13 -17.57 -13.25
C MET A 236 13.03 -18.97 -13.87
N PRO A 237 11.89 -19.66 -13.69
CA PRO A 237 11.69 -21.02 -14.15
C PRO A 237 11.75 -21.20 -15.67
N ASP A 238 11.39 -20.15 -16.42
CA ASP A 238 11.28 -20.17 -17.88
C ASP A 238 12.64 -20.05 -18.58
N ILE A 239 13.69 -19.70 -17.84
CA ILE A 239 15.05 -19.58 -18.36
C ILE A 239 15.73 -20.96 -18.43
N LEU A 240 15.77 -21.52 -19.65
CA LEU A 240 16.30 -22.87 -19.91
C LEU A 240 17.79 -23.06 -19.58
N LYS A 241 18.61 -22.00 -19.59
CA LYS A 241 20.09 -22.11 -19.41
C LYS A 241 20.50 -22.73 -18.07
N ALA A 242 19.67 -22.64 -17.03
CA ALA A 242 19.90 -23.30 -15.74
C ALA A 242 19.58 -24.80 -15.78
N ASN A 243 18.52 -25.20 -16.48
CA ASN A 243 18.07 -26.60 -16.56
C ASN A 243 19.13 -27.50 -17.20
N ASP A 244 19.76 -27.03 -18.27
CA ASP A 244 20.81 -27.80 -18.95
C ASP A 244 22.00 -28.07 -18.02
N LYS A 245 22.42 -27.07 -17.22
CA LYS A 245 23.49 -27.20 -16.24
C LYS A 245 23.10 -28.13 -15.10
N ILE A 246 21.87 -28.01 -14.58
CA ILE A 246 21.33 -28.89 -13.53
C ILE A 246 21.39 -30.35 -13.98
N ASN A 247 20.87 -30.65 -15.18
CA ASN A 247 20.82 -32.02 -15.70
C ASN A 247 22.23 -32.62 -15.86
N GLN A 248 23.21 -31.83 -16.29
CA GLN A 248 24.60 -32.26 -16.38
C GLN A 248 25.23 -32.48 -15.00
N LEU A 249 24.88 -31.66 -14.01
CA LEU A 249 25.51 -31.67 -12.69
C LEU A 249 24.92 -32.66 -11.71
N VAL A 250 23.65 -33.05 -11.84
CA VAL A 250 23.02 -34.06 -10.97
C VAL A 250 23.88 -35.32 -10.77
N PRO A 251 24.33 -36.02 -11.84
CA PRO A 251 25.13 -37.22 -11.65
C PRO A 251 26.52 -36.93 -11.05
N LEU A 252 27.13 -35.78 -11.38
CA LEU A 252 28.45 -35.40 -10.88
C LEU A 252 28.41 -35.03 -9.39
N ALA A 253 27.39 -34.25 -8.99
CA ALA A 253 27.13 -33.89 -7.61
C ALA A 253 26.81 -35.12 -6.76
N GLN A 254 25.97 -36.04 -7.27
CA GLN A 254 25.67 -37.27 -6.55
C GLN A 254 26.93 -38.12 -6.35
N LYS A 255 27.75 -38.27 -7.40
CA LYS A 255 29.04 -38.96 -7.32
C LYS A 255 29.98 -38.31 -6.30
N GLU A 256 30.10 -36.99 -6.31
CA GLU A 256 30.91 -36.21 -5.37
C GLU A 256 30.42 -36.38 -3.93
N ILE A 257 29.12 -36.25 -3.67
CA ILE A 257 28.53 -36.39 -2.33
C ILE A 257 28.80 -37.80 -1.80
N THR A 258 28.48 -38.83 -2.58
CA THR A 258 28.72 -40.22 -2.16
C THR A 258 30.19 -40.48 -1.89
N PHE A 259 31.09 -40.00 -2.75
CA PHE A 259 32.53 -40.13 -2.56
C PHE A 259 33.00 -39.44 -1.26
N ASN A 260 32.57 -38.20 -1.03
CA ASN A 260 32.97 -37.43 0.15
C ASN A 260 32.50 -38.08 1.44
N VAL A 261 31.28 -38.62 1.47
CA VAL A 261 30.75 -39.37 2.64
C VAL A 261 31.60 -40.61 2.91
N LEU A 262 31.90 -41.41 1.88
CA LEU A 262 32.74 -42.60 2.04
C LEU A 262 34.15 -42.25 2.52
N ILE A 263 34.73 -41.16 2.02
CA ILE A 263 36.03 -40.67 2.48
C ILE A 263 35.95 -40.17 3.93
N GLU A 264 34.92 -39.41 4.32
CA GLU A 264 34.77 -38.92 5.70
C GLU A 264 34.65 -40.11 6.67
N ASN A 265 33.85 -41.13 6.32
CA ASN A 265 33.74 -42.36 7.10
C ASN A 265 35.07 -43.13 7.15
N ALA A 266 35.72 -43.34 6.00
CA ALA A 266 37.01 -44.03 5.92
C ALA A 266 38.09 -43.33 6.75
N ASP A 267 38.11 -42.01 6.70
CA ASP A 267 39.01 -41.15 7.43
C ASP A 267 38.77 -41.23 8.94
N GLU A 268 37.51 -41.24 9.35
CA GLU A 268 37.10 -41.40 10.75
C GLU A 268 37.56 -42.76 11.30
N TYR A 269 37.31 -43.84 10.56
CA TYR A 269 37.82 -45.18 10.90
C TYR A 269 39.35 -45.23 10.92
N TYR A 270 40.02 -44.53 10.01
CA TYR A 270 41.48 -44.49 10.00
C TYR A 270 42.03 -43.76 11.23
N ILE A 271 41.42 -42.64 11.63
CA ILE A 271 41.80 -41.87 12.83
C ILE A 271 41.55 -42.69 14.09
N SER A 272 40.42 -43.41 14.15
CA SER A 272 40.10 -44.33 15.25
C SER A 272 40.97 -45.60 15.26
N GLN A 273 41.82 -45.77 14.23
CA GLN A 273 42.69 -46.92 14.01
C GLN A 273 41.93 -48.22 13.73
N ASP A 274 40.65 -48.12 13.40
CA ASP A 274 39.89 -49.21 12.81
C ASP A 274 40.25 -49.36 11.33
N PHE A 275 41.48 -49.81 11.08
CA PHE A 275 42.04 -49.87 9.74
C PHE A 275 41.27 -50.82 8.81
N ILE A 276 40.59 -51.84 9.34
CA ILE A 276 39.77 -52.77 8.54
C ILE A 276 38.54 -52.06 7.99
N SER A 277 37.79 -51.37 8.85
CA SER A 277 36.64 -50.57 8.40
C SER A 277 37.09 -49.44 7.48
N ALA A 278 38.18 -48.74 7.83
CA ALA A 278 38.75 -47.69 6.99
C ALA A 278 39.09 -48.18 5.58
N GLN A 279 39.77 -49.34 5.48
CA GLN A 279 40.12 -49.94 4.20
C GLN A 279 38.87 -50.24 3.35
N ARG A 280 37.83 -50.81 3.95
CA ARG A 280 36.58 -51.12 3.24
C ARG A 280 35.93 -49.85 2.68
N GLU A 281 35.82 -48.80 3.48
CA GLU A 281 35.24 -47.52 3.04
C GLU A 281 36.11 -46.83 1.98
N TYR A 282 37.44 -46.86 2.11
CA TYR A 282 38.32 -46.35 1.05
C TYR A 282 38.19 -47.17 -0.24
N MET A 283 38.02 -48.49 -0.17
CA MET A 283 37.79 -49.32 -1.36
C MET A 283 36.49 -48.93 -2.05
N ALA A 284 35.41 -48.76 -1.28
CA ALA A 284 34.14 -48.27 -1.80
C ALA A 284 34.28 -46.86 -2.41
N ALA A 285 35.03 -45.95 -1.77
CA ALA A 285 35.30 -44.62 -2.32
C ALA A 285 36.09 -44.71 -3.65
N SER A 286 37.08 -45.60 -3.72
CA SER A 286 37.84 -45.87 -4.96
C SER A 286 36.96 -46.42 -6.08
N GLU A 287 35.93 -47.20 -5.77
CA GLU A 287 34.94 -47.65 -6.78
C GLU A 287 34.06 -46.50 -7.27
N VAL A 288 33.62 -45.63 -6.36
CA VAL A 288 32.77 -44.47 -6.72
C VAL A 288 33.54 -43.47 -7.58
N TRP A 289 34.82 -43.19 -7.28
CA TRP A 289 35.62 -42.25 -8.06
C TRP A 289 37.08 -42.71 -8.24
N PRO A 290 37.34 -43.62 -9.20
CA PRO A 290 38.65 -44.26 -9.38
C PRO A 290 39.80 -43.30 -9.71
N GLU A 291 39.49 -42.15 -10.31
CA GLU A 291 40.47 -41.11 -10.69
C GLU A 291 41.06 -40.37 -9.46
N LYS A 292 40.54 -40.62 -8.25
CA LYS A 292 41.00 -40.02 -7.00
C LYS A 292 41.96 -40.98 -6.29
N ASN A 293 43.25 -40.67 -6.31
CA ASN A 293 44.34 -41.51 -5.79
C ASN A 293 44.39 -41.70 -4.26
N TYR A 294 43.67 -40.92 -3.44
CA TYR A 294 43.86 -40.91 -1.99
C TYR A 294 43.28 -42.15 -1.34
N PRO A 295 42.05 -42.61 -1.65
CA PRO A 295 41.60 -43.88 -1.12
C PRO A 295 42.59 -45.00 -1.46
N SER A 296 43.13 -45.06 -2.68
CA SER A 296 44.18 -46.04 -3.03
C SER A 296 45.48 -45.86 -2.22
N ASP A 297 45.97 -44.63 -2.03
CA ASP A 297 47.16 -44.35 -1.21
C ASP A 297 46.94 -44.73 0.26
N MET A 298 45.74 -44.48 0.79
CA MET A 298 45.38 -44.84 2.15
C MET A 298 45.21 -46.35 2.33
N ILE A 299 44.63 -47.04 1.35
CA ILE A 299 44.57 -48.51 1.32
C ILE A 299 45.99 -49.10 1.37
N LEU A 300 46.93 -48.54 0.59
CA LEU A 300 48.34 -48.97 0.62
C LEU A 300 48.97 -48.75 1.99
N LYS A 301 48.81 -47.56 2.59
CA LYS A 301 49.32 -47.27 3.94
C LYS A 301 48.71 -48.18 5.00
N ILE A 302 47.41 -48.46 4.90
CA ILE A 302 46.73 -49.39 5.79
C ILE A 302 47.32 -50.80 5.63
N ASN A 303 47.50 -51.28 4.39
CA ASN A 303 48.07 -52.60 4.12
C ASN A 303 49.49 -52.74 4.69
N GLU A 304 50.35 -51.76 4.47
CA GLU A 304 51.71 -51.73 5.05
C GLU A 304 51.67 -51.77 6.57
N LYS A 305 50.78 -50.97 7.18
CA LYS A 305 50.62 -50.94 8.63
C LYS A 305 50.15 -52.29 9.16
N LEU A 306 49.06 -52.83 8.63
CA LEU A 306 48.50 -54.13 9.05
C LEU A 306 49.48 -55.28 8.85
N GLU A 307 50.32 -55.25 7.82
CA GLU A 307 51.35 -56.27 7.61
C GLU A 307 52.50 -56.14 8.63
N SER A 308 52.91 -54.92 8.97
CA SER A 308 53.93 -54.70 10.02
C SER A 308 53.50 -55.25 11.39
N GLU A 309 52.20 -55.19 11.71
CA GLU A 309 51.65 -55.69 12.96
C GLU A 309 51.80 -57.22 13.13
N LYS A 310 51.94 -57.96 12.01
CA LYS A 310 52.07 -59.42 12.03
C LYS A 310 53.47 -59.93 12.39
N GLN A 311 54.48 -59.05 12.49
CA GLN A 311 55.85 -59.48 12.79
C GLN A 311 56.03 -59.96 14.24
N ASP A 312 55.20 -59.49 15.17
CA ASP A 312 55.19 -59.92 16.58
C ASP A 312 53.75 -60.04 17.11
N ILE A 313 53.07 -61.08 16.63
CA ILE A 313 51.63 -61.30 16.83
C ILE A 313 51.25 -61.28 18.31
N ASP A 314 52.00 -61.99 19.17
CA ASP A 314 51.62 -62.16 20.57
C ASP A 314 51.79 -60.87 21.40
N ASN A 315 52.90 -60.14 21.22
CA ASN A 315 53.11 -58.88 21.93
C ASN A 315 52.16 -57.78 21.42
N ASN A 316 52.00 -57.65 20.10
CA ASN A 316 51.11 -56.65 19.52
C ASN A 316 49.65 -56.92 19.92
N PHE A 317 49.21 -58.19 19.90
CA PHE A 317 47.89 -58.58 20.39
C PHE A 317 47.67 -58.13 21.84
N ASN A 318 48.59 -58.45 22.76
CA ASN A 318 48.46 -58.09 24.16
C ASN A 318 48.45 -56.56 24.37
N ASN A 319 49.31 -55.82 23.66
CA ASN A 319 49.35 -54.37 23.71
C ASN A 319 48.04 -53.72 23.21
N TYR A 320 47.43 -54.29 22.17
CA TYR A 320 46.15 -53.82 21.64
C TYR A 320 44.99 -54.08 22.57
N VAL A 321 44.94 -55.26 23.20
CA VAL A 321 43.94 -55.56 24.23
C VAL A 321 44.06 -54.57 25.39
N LEU A 322 45.27 -54.38 25.96
CA LEU A 322 45.50 -53.43 27.06
C LEU A 322 45.14 -51.98 26.68
N SER A 323 45.49 -51.56 25.47
CA SER A 323 45.14 -50.21 24.98
C SER A 323 43.64 -50.06 24.79
N GLY A 324 42.96 -51.08 24.23
CA GLY A 324 41.52 -51.11 24.06
C GLY A 324 40.79 -51.01 25.40
N ASP A 325 41.22 -51.76 26.42
CA ASP A 325 40.64 -51.74 27.76
C ASP A 325 40.78 -50.36 28.45
N SER A 326 41.95 -49.73 28.27
CA SER A 326 42.20 -48.37 28.77
C SER A 326 41.30 -47.34 28.08
N LEU A 327 41.11 -47.46 26.76
CA LEU A 327 40.25 -46.56 25.99
C LEU A 327 38.77 -46.80 26.31
N MET A 328 38.34 -48.04 26.55
CA MET A 328 36.99 -48.35 27.06
C MET A 328 36.71 -47.69 28.39
N THR A 329 37.67 -47.76 29.32
CA THR A 329 37.56 -47.11 30.64
C THR A 329 37.43 -45.59 30.49
N SER A 330 38.12 -45.02 29.50
CA SER A 330 38.07 -43.60 29.16
C SER A 330 36.87 -43.22 28.29
N LYS A 331 36.01 -44.19 27.94
CA LYS A 331 34.85 -44.03 27.05
C LYS A 331 35.18 -43.53 25.65
N GLU A 332 36.41 -43.72 25.21
CA GLU A 332 36.86 -43.43 23.84
C GLU A 332 36.50 -44.60 22.92
N TYR A 333 35.20 -44.88 22.80
CA TYR A 333 34.65 -46.12 22.22
C TYR A 333 35.13 -46.39 20.79
N ALA A 334 35.27 -45.36 19.95
CA ALA A 334 35.74 -45.51 18.58
C ALA A 334 37.21 -45.97 18.52
N LEU A 335 38.06 -45.40 19.36
CA LEU A 335 39.47 -45.77 19.45
C LEU A 335 39.63 -47.16 20.09
N ALA A 336 38.83 -47.47 21.11
CA ALA A 336 38.79 -48.81 21.71
C ALA A 336 38.40 -49.88 20.69
N LEU A 337 37.35 -49.63 19.90
CA LEU A 337 36.89 -50.48 18.80
C LEU A 337 38.02 -50.73 17.80
N GLY A 338 38.73 -49.69 17.39
CA GLY A 338 39.91 -49.81 16.52
C GLY A 338 40.98 -50.73 17.12
N LYS A 339 41.32 -50.58 18.40
CA LYS A 339 42.30 -51.46 19.08
C LYS A 339 41.85 -52.92 19.15
N TYR A 340 40.59 -53.19 19.47
CA TYR A 340 40.07 -54.56 19.49
C TYR A 340 39.99 -55.18 18.09
N ASN A 341 39.64 -54.41 17.06
CA ASN A 341 39.70 -54.85 15.67
C ASN A 341 41.15 -55.18 15.24
N LEU A 342 42.15 -54.39 15.67
CA LEU A 342 43.56 -54.72 15.44
C LEU A 342 43.97 -56.02 16.16
N ALA A 343 43.52 -56.22 17.39
CA ALA A 343 43.75 -57.48 18.10
C ALA A 343 43.11 -58.68 17.38
N LEU A 344 41.88 -58.54 16.87
CA LEU A 344 41.21 -59.60 16.08
C LEU A 344 41.85 -59.82 14.71
N ASN A 345 42.40 -58.79 14.08
CA ASN A 345 43.16 -58.97 12.84
C ASN A 345 44.40 -59.87 13.04
N LEU A 346 45.02 -59.82 14.24
CA LEU A 346 46.13 -60.69 14.61
C LEU A 346 45.69 -62.07 15.08
N LYS A 347 44.59 -62.16 15.85
CA LYS A 347 44.01 -63.41 16.36
C LYS A 347 42.48 -63.43 16.17
N PRO A 348 42.00 -63.85 14.99
CA PRO A 348 40.58 -63.74 14.62
C PRO A 348 39.62 -64.54 15.51
N ASP A 349 40.11 -65.60 16.15
CA ASP A 349 39.30 -66.51 16.96
C ASP A 349 39.26 -66.13 18.45
N ASN A 350 39.98 -65.09 18.88
CA ASN A 350 40.00 -64.72 20.30
C ASN A 350 38.63 -64.18 20.76
N SER A 351 38.10 -64.74 21.85
CA SER A 351 36.78 -64.38 22.36
C SER A 351 36.74 -63.01 23.06
N TYR A 352 37.83 -62.60 23.71
CA TYR A 352 37.83 -61.40 24.55
C TYR A 352 37.62 -60.10 23.76
N PRO A 353 38.39 -59.79 22.69
CA PRO A 353 38.10 -58.62 21.86
C PRO A 353 36.73 -58.70 21.17
N LYS A 354 36.23 -59.89 20.81
CA LYS A 354 34.87 -60.07 20.25
C LYS A 354 33.79 -59.62 21.24
N GLU A 355 33.89 -60.06 22.49
CA GLU A 355 32.97 -59.66 23.55
C GLU A 355 33.02 -58.14 23.79
N LYS A 356 34.22 -57.54 23.78
CA LYS A 356 34.38 -56.09 23.96
C LYS A 356 33.86 -55.27 22.78
N ILE A 357 34.00 -55.75 21.57
CA ILE A 357 33.39 -55.13 20.39
C ILE A 357 31.87 -55.19 20.49
N ALA A 358 31.29 -56.33 20.88
CA ALA A 358 29.85 -56.46 21.07
C ALA A 358 29.32 -55.49 22.15
N GLU A 359 30.05 -55.27 23.24
CA GLU A 359 29.73 -54.27 24.28
C GLU A 359 29.70 -52.84 23.69
N ILE A 360 30.67 -52.49 22.85
CA ILE A 360 30.71 -51.17 22.16
C ILE A 360 29.56 -51.04 21.15
N GLU A 361 29.26 -52.10 20.40
CA GLU A 361 28.16 -52.13 19.44
C GLU A 361 26.81 -51.91 20.11
N GLU A 362 26.60 -52.48 21.31
CA GLU A 362 25.39 -52.25 22.12
C GLU A 362 25.27 -50.79 22.55
N ILE A 363 26.38 -50.15 22.98
CA ILE A 363 26.42 -48.72 23.32
C ILE A 363 26.07 -47.85 22.08
N TYR A 364 26.59 -48.17 20.90
CA TYR A 364 26.25 -47.44 19.67
C TYR A 364 24.79 -47.65 19.26
N ALA A 365 24.24 -48.85 19.46
CA ALA A 365 22.83 -49.11 19.21
C ALA A 365 21.93 -48.29 20.15
N GLU A 366 22.28 -48.19 21.44
CA GLU A 366 21.58 -47.32 22.40
C GLU A 366 21.67 -45.84 22.03
N ASN A 367 22.86 -45.35 21.66
CA ASN A 367 23.05 -43.97 21.23
C ASN A 367 22.24 -43.64 19.96
N LYS A 368 22.20 -44.56 18.99
CA LYS A 368 21.37 -44.42 17.79
C LYS A 368 19.88 -44.37 18.15
N LYS A 369 19.42 -45.22 19.06
CA LYS A 369 18.05 -45.22 19.54
C LYS A 369 17.69 -43.91 20.26
N ALA A 370 18.60 -43.38 21.07
CA ALA A 370 18.43 -42.09 21.74
C ALA A 370 18.36 -40.93 20.73
N PHE A 371 19.22 -40.93 19.70
CA PHE A 371 19.18 -39.96 18.61
C PHE A 371 17.84 -39.99 17.87
N GLU A 372 17.38 -41.17 17.43
CA GLU A 372 16.09 -41.31 16.73
C GLU A 372 14.90 -40.87 17.61
N MET A 373 14.94 -41.15 18.92
CA MET A 373 13.93 -40.65 19.85
C MET A 373 13.94 -39.12 19.97
N ASN A 374 15.11 -38.50 20.06
CA ASN A 374 15.23 -37.04 20.14
C ASN A 374 14.83 -36.38 18.82
N TYR A 375 15.21 -36.95 17.69
CA TYR A 375 14.78 -36.51 16.37
C TYR A 375 13.25 -36.56 16.23
N SER A 376 12.63 -37.67 16.65
CA SER A 376 11.16 -37.80 16.66
C SER A 376 10.48 -36.75 17.54
N LYS A 377 11.05 -36.38 18.69
CA LYS A 377 10.53 -35.29 19.54
C LYS A 377 10.64 -33.93 18.85
N MET A 378 11.75 -33.66 18.15
CA MET A 378 11.95 -32.43 17.39
C MET A 378 10.91 -32.30 16.26
N ILE A 379 10.65 -33.39 15.53
CA ILE A 379 9.57 -33.43 14.52
C ILE A 379 8.20 -33.16 15.18
N ALA A 380 7.88 -33.83 16.29
CA ALA A 380 6.62 -33.59 16.98
C ALA A 380 6.46 -32.14 17.48
N SER A 381 7.56 -31.49 17.87
CA SER A 381 7.57 -30.06 18.23
C SER A 381 7.29 -29.18 17.01
N ALA A 382 7.95 -29.45 15.88
CA ALA A 382 7.74 -28.75 14.62
C ALA A 382 6.27 -28.89 14.14
N ASP A 383 5.71 -30.09 14.21
CA ASP A 383 4.31 -30.37 13.89
C ASP A 383 3.34 -29.63 14.83
N SER A 384 3.67 -29.55 16.12
CA SER A 384 2.89 -28.80 17.09
C SER A 384 2.91 -27.30 16.79
N ALA A 385 4.05 -26.74 16.42
CA ALA A 385 4.16 -25.34 16.02
C ALA A 385 3.41 -25.07 14.70
N PHE A 386 3.54 -25.96 13.72
CA PHE A 386 2.82 -25.88 12.45
C PHE A 386 1.31 -25.85 12.68
N SER A 387 0.78 -26.80 13.46
CA SER A 387 -0.66 -26.88 13.77
C SER A 387 -1.20 -25.71 14.61
N LYS A 388 -0.34 -25.03 15.37
CA LYS A 388 -0.67 -23.82 16.14
C LYS A 388 -0.51 -22.51 15.37
N GLY A 389 -0.07 -22.55 14.11
CA GLY A 389 0.15 -21.36 13.30
C GLY A 389 1.49 -20.64 13.54
N ALA A 390 2.40 -21.22 14.31
CA ALA A 390 3.74 -20.67 14.55
C ALA A 390 4.67 -21.03 13.37
N TYR A 391 4.33 -20.58 12.16
CA TYR A 391 4.93 -21.03 10.89
C TYR A 391 6.43 -20.76 10.79
N ALA A 392 6.90 -19.59 11.22
CA ALA A 392 8.34 -19.26 11.22
C ALA A 392 9.16 -20.23 12.09
N TYR A 393 8.62 -20.62 13.25
CA TYR A 393 9.27 -21.57 14.13
C TYR A 393 9.22 -23.00 13.56
N ALA A 394 8.07 -23.41 13.00
CA ALA A 394 7.93 -24.70 12.34
C ALA A 394 8.93 -24.85 11.18
N LYS A 395 9.08 -23.79 10.36
CA LYS A 395 10.05 -23.73 9.25
C LYS A 395 11.47 -23.97 9.73
N LEU A 396 11.94 -23.20 10.72
CA LEU A 396 13.27 -23.36 11.30
C LEU A 396 13.50 -24.77 11.86
N SER A 397 12.48 -25.34 12.50
CA SER A 397 12.54 -26.68 13.10
C SER A 397 12.64 -27.79 12.04
N TYR A 398 11.86 -27.71 10.95
CA TYR A 398 11.96 -28.65 9.85
C TYR A 398 13.25 -28.48 9.03
N GLU A 399 13.74 -27.25 8.84
CA GLU A 399 15.05 -26.99 8.23
C GLU A 399 16.16 -27.64 9.06
N THR A 400 16.11 -27.46 10.40
CA THR A 400 17.03 -28.13 11.33
C THR A 400 16.92 -29.65 11.26
N ALA A 401 15.71 -30.20 11.09
CA ALA A 401 15.51 -31.63 10.88
C ALA A 401 16.22 -32.13 9.62
N LEU A 402 16.12 -31.40 8.51
CA LEU A 402 16.83 -31.74 7.27
C LEU A 402 18.34 -31.54 7.38
N GLU A 403 18.83 -30.67 8.25
CA GLU A 403 20.27 -30.58 8.53
C GLU A 403 20.78 -31.82 9.26
N LEU A 404 20.01 -32.34 10.23
CA LEU A 404 20.36 -33.54 10.99
C LEU A 404 20.15 -34.84 10.19
N LYS A 405 19.15 -34.87 9.31
CA LYS A 405 18.78 -36.04 8.49
C LYS A 405 18.37 -35.60 7.07
N PRO A 406 19.34 -35.25 6.20
CA PRO A 406 19.07 -34.67 4.88
C PRO A 406 18.22 -35.55 3.94
N GLU A 407 18.24 -36.86 4.17
CA GLU A 407 17.47 -37.86 3.44
C GLU A 407 16.01 -38.00 3.88
N ASP A 408 15.59 -37.39 5.00
CA ASP A 408 14.21 -37.48 5.48
C ASP A 408 13.26 -36.68 4.58
N SER A 409 12.24 -37.34 4.03
CA SER A 409 11.25 -36.71 3.16
C SER A 409 10.20 -35.93 3.94
N TYR A 410 9.90 -36.30 5.20
CA TYR A 410 8.79 -35.73 5.94
C TYR A 410 8.96 -34.24 6.25
N PRO A 411 10.10 -33.77 6.80
CA PRO A 411 10.32 -32.33 7.02
C PRO A 411 10.36 -31.54 5.72
N ARG A 412 10.83 -32.16 4.62
CA ARG A 412 10.86 -31.53 3.30
C ARG A 412 9.47 -31.29 2.74
N GLU A 413 8.58 -32.27 2.86
CA GLU A 413 7.17 -32.13 2.48
C GLU A 413 6.49 -31.04 3.32
N LYS A 414 6.76 -31.00 4.63
CA LYS A 414 6.21 -29.96 5.52
C LYS A 414 6.71 -28.55 5.23
N LEU A 415 7.97 -28.40 4.84
CA LEU A 415 8.51 -27.12 4.38
C LEU A 415 7.85 -26.67 3.07
N THR A 416 7.55 -27.61 2.17
CA THR A 416 6.81 -27.30 0.94
C THR A 416 5.39 -26.83 1.26
N GLU A 417 4.72 -27.52 2.19
CA GLU A 417 3.38 -27.13 2.68
C GLU A 417 3.39 -25.73 3.36
N LEU A 418 4.45 -25.42 4.12
CA LEU A 418 4.67 -24.08 4.69
C LEU A 418 4.86 -23.01 3.60
N GLU A 419 5.65 -23.28 2.57
CA GLU A 419 5.88 -22.35 1.45
C GLU A 419 4.56 -22.04 0.70
N ASP A 420 3.73 -23.07 0.46
CA ASP A 420 2.41 -22.92 -0.15
C ASP A 420 1.46 -22.11 0.73
N LEU A 421 1.48 -22.34 2.04
CA LEU A 421 0.65 -21.64 3.01
C LEU A 421 1.08 -20.17 3.18
N GLU A 422 2.38 -19.90 3.25
CA GLU A 422 2.95 -18.54 3.26
C GLU A 422 2.50 -17.77 2.01
N SER A 423 2.53 -18.42 0.84
CA SER A 423 2.07 -17.83 -0.42
C SER A 423 0.56 -17.51 -0.41
N GLN A 424 -0.26 -18.40 0.14
CA GLN A 424 -1.71 -18.18 0.29
C GLN A 424 -2.02 -17.05 1.28
N ILE A 425 -1.34 -17.02 2.43
CA ILE A 425 -1.47 -15.95 3.42
C ILE A 425 -1.07 -14.62 2.81
N ALA A 426 0.06 -14.55 2.10
CA ALA A 426 0.51 -13.33 1.42
C ALA A 426 -0.50 -12.85 0.36
N ALA A 427 -1.07 -13.77 -0.42
CA ALA A 427 -2.13 -13.43 -1.39
C ALA A 427 -3.39 -12.91 -0.70
N GLN A 428 -3.80 -13.52 0.41
CA GLN A 428 -4.97 -13.11 1.19
C GLN A 428 -4.74 -11.76 1.90
N GLN A 429 -3.54 -11.54 2.43
CA GLN A 429 -3.10 -10.29 3.03
C GLN A 429 -3.18 -9.17 1.99
N LYS A 430 -2.66 -9.41 0.78
CA LYS A 430 -2.70 -8.45 -0.32
C LYS A 430 -4.14 -8.09 -0.70
N ILE A 431 -5.05 -9.07 -0.75
CA ILE A 431 -6.50 -8.82 -0.96
C ILE A 431 -7.09 -7.93 0.14
N ASN A 432 -6.72 -8.18 1.40
CA ASN A 432 -7.19 -7.37 2.53
C ASN A 432 -6.60 -5.95 2.51
N ASP A 433 -5.33 -5.80 2.18
CA ASP A 433 -4.65 -4.50 2.09
C ASP A 433 -5.21 -3.65 0.94
N ASP A 434 -5.40 -4.25 -0.24
CA ASP A 434 -6.02 -3.60 -1.39
C ASP A 434 -7.47 -3.18 -1.07
N TYR A 435 -8.24 -4.04 -0.37
CA TYR A 435 -9.58 -3.72 0.11
C TYR A 435 -9.58 -2.55 1.11
N ASN A 436 -8.76 -2.62 2.17
CA ASN A 436 -8.69 -1.60 3.21
C ASN A 436 -8.24 -0.23 2.67
N LYS A 437 -7.31 -0.23 1.70
CA LYS A 437 -6.87 0.98 1.01
C LYS A 437 -8.01 1.63 0.25
N LEU A 438 -8.80 0.86 -0.51
CA LEU A 438 -9.97 1.38 -1.23
C LEU A 438 -11.04 1.89 -0.28
N ILE A 439 -11.28 1.20 0.85
CA ILE A 439 -12.20 1.66 1.89
C ILE A 439 -11.75 3.01 2.48
N SER A 440 -10.48 3.15 2.88
CA SER A 440 -9.95 4.40 3.42
C SER A 440 -10.10 5.55 2.42
N GLN A 441 -9.78 5.31 1.14
CA GLN A 441 -9.94 6.32 0.09
C GLN A 441 -11.40 6.71 -0.12
N ALA A 442 -12.31 5.73 -0.11
CA ALA A 442 -13.74 5.96 -0.26
C ALA A 442 -14.31 6.75 0.94
N ASP A 443 -13.92 6.40 2.16
CA ASP A 443 -14.32 7.08 3.40
C ASP A 443 -13.84 8.55 3.41
N ASP A 444 -12.61 8.83 2.98
CA ASP A 444 -12.06 10.18 2.92
C ASP A 444 -12.76 11.03 1.84
N LEU A 445 -13.04 10.44 0.68
CA LEU A 445 -13.83 11.08 -0.37
C LEU A 445 -15.26 11.37 0.10
N PHE A 446 -15.86 10.44 0.85
CA PHE A 446 -17.19 10.61 1.44
C PHE A 446 -17.21 11.76 2.46
N LYS A 447 -16.24 11.79 3.40
CA LYS A 447 -16.09 12.89 4.37
C LYS A 447 -15.86 14.25 3.70
N SER A 448 -15.16 14.26 2.58
CA SER A 448 -14.86 15.46 1.79
C SER A 448 -16.03 15.93 0.91
N GLY A 449 -17.15 15.20 0.89
CA GLY A 449 -18.33 15.52 0.08
C GLY A 449 -18.22 15.17 -1.41
N ASN A 450 -17.17 14.44 -1.81
CA ASN A 450 -16.95 13.96 -3.18
C ASN A 450 -17.74 12.66 -3.42
N TYR A 451 -19.06 12.75 -3.34
CA TYR A 451 -19.97 11.61 -3.28
C TYR A 451 -19.88 10.64 -4.47
N ASP A 452 -19.72 11.14 -5.70
CA ASP A 452 -19.59 10.29 -6.89
C ASP A 452 -18.28 9.49 -6.91
N MET A 453 -17.18 10.12 -6.47
CA MET A 453 -15.87 9.47 -6.37
C MET A 453 -15.84 8.44 -5.23
N ALA A 454 -16.51 8.75 -4.11
CA ALA A 454 -16.67 7.81 -3.00
C ALA A 454 -17.46 6.56 -3.43
N ILE A 455 -18.56 6.72 -4.17
CA ILE A 455 -19.35 5.60 -4.71
C ILE A 455 -18.48 4.72 -5.63
N SER A 456 -17.64 5.31 -6.49
CA SER A 456 -16.72 4.56 -7.36
C SER A 456 -15.75 3.71 -6.54
N LYS A 457 -15.10 4.29 -5.52
CA LYS A 457 -14.13 3.57 -4.69
C LYS A 457 -14.77 2.50 -3.78
N TYR A 458 -15.96 2.73 -3.25
CA TYR A 458 -16.72 1.66 -2.58
C TYR A 458 -17.13 0.53 -3.55
N SER A 459 -17.46 0.85 -4.79
CA SER A 459 -17.79 -0.16 -5.81
C SER A 459 -16.58 -0.99 -6.20
N GLU A 460 -15.40 -0.36 -6.34
CA GLU A 460 -14.12 -1.06 -6.53
C GLU A 460 -13.81 -1.99 -5.33
N ALA A 461 -14.01 -1.51 -4.09
CA ALA A 461 -13.82 -2.34 -2.89
C ALA A 461 -14.79 -3.54 -2.82
N GLN A 462 -16.05 -3.34 -3.24
CA GLN A 462 -17.06 -4.41 -3.32
C GLN A 462 -16.67 -5.49 -4.32
N LEU A 463 -15.93 -5.17 -5.39
CA LEU A 463 -15.44 -6.16 -6.36
C LEU A 463 -14.31 -7.02 -5.78
N ILE A 464 -13.51 -6.48 -4.85
CA ILE A 464 -12.42 -7.23 -4.19
C ILE A 464 -12.96 -8.17 -3.11
N LYS A 465 -13.92 -7.73 -2.29
CA LYS A 465 -14.58 -8.56 -1.27
C LYS A 465 -16.10 -8.44 -1.35
N SER A 466 -16.70 -9.22 -2.26
CA SER A 466 -18.13 -9.13 -2.60
C SER A 466 -19.12 -9.46 -1.48
N ILE A 467 -18.66 -10.14 -0.42
CA ILE A 467 -19.48 -10.54 0.73
C ILE A 467 -19.53 -9.43 1.80
N GLU A 468 -18.59 -8.48 1.79
CA GLU A 468 -18.55 -7.42 2.78
C GLU A 468 -19.72 -6.44 2.54
N ASN A 469 -20.48 -6.14 3.60
CA ASN A 469 -21.65 -5.26 3.51
C ASN A 469 -21.28 -3.77 3.55
N TYR A 470 -20.11 -3.45 4.12
CA TYR A 470 -19.71 -2.06 4.38
C TYR A 470 -19.70 -1.16 3.12
N PRO A 471 -19.08 -1.53 1.99
CA PRO A 471 -19.09 -0.67 0.80
C PRO A 471 -20.51 -0.48 0.24
N ALA A 472 -21.31 -1.55 0.16
CA ALA A 472 -22.71 -1.49 -0.28
C ALA A 472 -23.56 -0.55 0.60
N ASP A 473 -23.42 -0.65 1.92
CA ASP A 473 -24.13 0.21 2.86
C ASP A 473 -23.75 1.68 2.71
N GLN A 474 -22.47 1.99 2.49
CA GLN A 474 -22.03 3.37 2.25
C GLN A 474 -22.55 3.91 0.91
N ILE A 475 -22.60 3.10 -0.14
CA ILE A 475 -23.20 3.50 -1.43
C ILE A 475 -24.69 3.84 -1.24
N VAL A 476 -25.44 3.00 -0.50
CA VAL A 476 -26.86 3.27 -0.18
C VAL A 476 -27.00 4.56 0.64
N LYS A 477 -26.12 4.78 1.60
CA LYS A 477 -26.11 6.00 2.42
C LYS A 477 -25.85 7.25 1.59
N ILE A 478 -24.83 7.24 0.73
CA ILE A 478 -24.46 8.37 -0.13
C ILE A 478 -25.58 8.67 -1.13
N THR A 479 -26.14 7.65 -1.77
CA THR A 479 -27.27 7.82 -2.71
C THR A 479 -28.51 8.40 -2.02
N GLY A 480 -28.78 7.99 -0.77
CA GLY A 480 -29.83 8.60 0.06
C GLY A 480 -29.58 10.07 0.40
N LEU A 481 -28.32 10.45 0.70
CA LEU A 481 -27.94 11.84 0.96
C LEU A 481 -28.15 12.73 -0.28
N LEU A 482 -27.73 12.25 -1.46
CA LEU A 482 -27.92 12.96 -2.73
C LEU A 482 -29.41 13.17 -3.05
N ALA A 483 -30.24 12.14 -2.83
CA ALA A 483 -31.69 12.23 -3.04
C ALA A 483 -32.37 13.22 -2.06
N ASN A 484 -31.94 13.24 -0.80
CA ASN A 484 -32.46 14.17 0.19
C ASN A 484 -32.02 15.61 -0.07
N ALA A 485 -30.78 15.83 -0.50
CA ALA A 485 -30.26 17.14 -0.88
C ALA A 485 -31.07 17.76 -2.04
N GLU A 486 -31.41 16.97 -3.06
CA GLU A 486 -32.24 17.44 -4.19
C GLU A 486 -33.69 17.74 -3.77
N LYS A 487 -34.25 16.96 -2.84
CA LYS A 487 -35.57 17.22 -2.26
C LYS A 487 -35.60 18.52 -1.45
N GLN A 488 -34.55 18.79 -0.67
CA GLN A 488 -34.41 20.00 0.12
C GLN A 488 -34.23 21.23 -0.78
N ARG A 489 -33.41 21.14 -1.84
CA ARG A 489 -33.21 22.22 -2.82
C ARG A 489 -34.54 22.67 -3.46
N LYS A 490 -35.38 21.72 -3.88
CA LYS A 490 -36.72 22.00 -4.45
C LYS A 490 -37.69 22.64 -3.43
N LEU A 491 -37.54 22.32 -2.14
CA LEU A 491 -38.33 22.91 -1.07
C LEU A 491 -37.86 24.36 -0.77
N ASP A 492 -36.55 24.59 -0.80
CA ASP A 492 -35.91 25.89 -0.58
C ASP A 492 -36.25 26.89 -1.69
N GLU A 493 -36.23 26.45 -2.96
CA GLU A 493 -36.60 27.27 -4.13
C GLU A 493 -38.05 27.80 -4.02
N LYS A 494 -39.00 26.91 -3.70
CA LYS A 494 -40.43 27.29 -3.52
C LYS A 494 -40.65 28.19 -2.31
N TYR A 495 -39.91 27.97 -1.22
CA TYR A 495 -39.98 28.83 -0.03
C TYR A 495 -39.49 30.25 -0.35
N ASN A 496 -38.35 30.39 -1.03
CA ASN A 496 -37.77 31.69 -1.39
C ASN A 496 -38.67 32.51 -2.35
N GLU A 497 -39.37 31.84 -3.26
CA GLU A 497 -40.37 32.46 -4.14
C GLU A 497 -41.50 33.11 -3.32
N LEU A 498 -42.07 32.38 -2.35
CA LEU A 498 -43.15 32.85 -1.50
C LEU A 498 -42.73 34.02 -0.59
N ILE A 499 -41.51 33.99 -0.05
CA ILE A 499 -40.95 35.11 0.74
C ILE A 499 -40.83 36.37 -0.10
N THR A 500 -40.37 36.24 -1.35
CA THR A 500 -40.18 37.37 -2.27
C THR A 500 -41.51 38.04 -2.59
N VAL A 501 -42.54 37.23 -2.90
CA VAL A 501 -43.90 37.73 -3.16
C VAL A 501 -44.51 38.39 -1.91
N ALA A 502 -44.35 37.77 -0.73
CA ALA A 502 -44.87 38.30 0.52
C ALA A 502 -44.25 39.65 0.91
N PHE A 503 -42.95 39.81 0.68
CA PHE A 503 -42.22 41.06 0.91
C PHE A 503 -42.63 42.17 -0.07
N GLN A 504 -42.80 41.85 -1.35
CA GLN A 504 -43.31 42.81 -2.33
C GLN A 504 -44.71 43.32 -1.98
N GLN A 505 -45.59 42.45 -1.50
CA GLN A 505 -46.94 42.82 -1.05
C GLN A 505 -46.91 43.65 0.24
N PHE A 506 -45.98 43.36 1.16
CA PHE A 506 -45.78 44.14 2.38
C PHE A 506 -45.40 45.59 2.06
N ASN A 507 -44.43 45.78 1.16
CA ASN A 507 -43.93 47.09 0.75
C ASN A 507 -44.96 47.92 -0.05
N GLN A 508 -46.00 47.28 -0.58
CA GLN A 508 -47.13 47.95 -1.24
C GLN A 508 -48.25 48.34 -0.26
N ASP A 509 -48.02 48.20 1.06
CA ASP A 509 -48.99 48.41 2.15
C ASP A 509 -50.25 47.54 2.04
N LYS A 510 -50.17 46.45 1.26
CA LYS A 510 -51.22 45.42 1.13
C LYS A 510 -51.05 44.39 2.24
N LEU A 511 -51.24 44.85 3.47
CA LEU A 511 -50.92 44.10 4.68
C LEU A 511 -51.65 42.73 4.74
N ALA A 512 -52.90 42.65 4.28
CA ALA A 512 -53.65 41.38 4.24
C ALA A 512 -53.12 40.37 3.21
N ASP A 513 -52.73 40.82 2.02
CA ASP A 513 -52.18 39.96 0.97
C ASP A 513 -50.78 39.47 1.35
N SER A 514 -49.96 40.37 1.90
CA SER A 514 -48.64 40.05 2.43
C SER A 514 -48.69 39.01 3.53
N LYS A 515 -49.64 39.14 4.47
CA LYS A 515 -49.85 38.16 5.54
C LYS A 515 -50.17 36.77 4.98
N LYS A 516 -51.01 36.70 3.94
CA LYS A 516 -51.38 35.42 3.29
C LYS A 516 -50.18 34.76 2.62
N SER A 517 -49.32 35.51 1.93
CA SER A 517 -48.12 34.95 1.30
C SER A 517 -47.07 34.50 2.31
N TYR A 518 -46.90 35.22 3.43
CA TYR A 518 -46.06 34.76 4.54
C TYR A 518 -46.64 33.53 5.24
N LEU A 519 -47.97 33.39 5.35
CA LEU A 519 -48.61 32.18 5.90
C LEU A 519 -48.29 30.95 5.04
N ASN A 520 -48.42 31.07 3.71
CA ASN A 520 -48.05 30.00 2.79
C ASN A 520 -46.55 29.62 2.91
N ALA A 521 -45.67 30.60 3.06
CA ALA A 521 -44.23 30.35 3.31
C ALA A 521 -44.00 29.65 4.67
N SER A 522 -44.75 30.04 5.71
CA SER A 522 -44.72 29.42 7.04
C SER A 522 -45.26 27.99 7.04
N GLU A 523 -46.22 27.65 6.20
CA GLU A 523 -46.73 26.27 6.06
C GLU A 523 -45.72 25.38 5.33
N LEU A 524 -45.00 25.94 4.34
CA LEU A 524 -44.00 25.21 3.57
C LEU A 524 -42.72 24.93 4.36
N LYS A 525 -42.31 25.87 5.23
CA LYS A 525 -41.21 25.67 6.20
C LYS A 525 -41.60 26.16 7.61
N PRO A 526 -42.28 25.31 8.41
CA PRO A 526 -42.78 25.70 9.73
C PRO A 526 -41.72 26.02 10.77
N MET A 527 -40.44 25.73 10.54
CA MET A 527 -39.35 26.06 11.47
C MET A 527 -38.70 27.41 11.17
N GLU A 528 -38.96 27.99 9.99
CA GLU A 528 -38.43 29.29 9.63
C GLU A 528 -39.15 30.38 10.43
N ASN A 529 -38.37 31.21 11.11
CA ASN A 529 -38.92 32.26 11.96
C ASN A 529 -39.35 33.49 11.17
N LEU A 530 -38.72 33.75 10.01
CA LEU A 530 -38.96 34.95 9.22
C LEU A 530 -40.46 35.13 8.84
N PRO A 531 -41.17 34.15 8.25
CA PRO A 531 -42.58 34.30 7.91
C PRO A 531 -43.46 34.55 9.14
N LYS A 532 -43.20 33.81 10.23
CA LYS A 532 -43.94 33.94 11.49
C LYS A 532 -43.77 35.34 12.11
N LEU A 533 -42.54 35.86 12.08
CA LEU A 533 -42.22 37.20 12.55
C LEU A 533 -42.91 38.27 11.69
N GLN A 534 -42.94 38.10 10.36
CA GLN A 534 -43.60 39.05 9.47
C GLN A 534 -45.12 39.02 9.59
N ILE A 535 -45.73 37.84 9.76
CA ILE A 535 -47.17 37.70 10.06
C ILE A 535 -47.52 38.38 11.38
N ALA A 536 -46.73 38.14 12.44
CA ALA A 536 -46.93 38.75 13.74
C ALA A 536 -46.72 40.28 13.69
N SER A 537 -45.75 40.77 12.91
CA SER A 537 -45.51 42.20 12.67
C SER A 537 -46.70 42.87 11.98
N ILE A 538 -47.24 42.25 10.92
CA ILE A 538 -48.43 42.72 10.20
C ILE A 538 -49.67 42.75 11.12
N ASP A 539 -49.89 41.71 11.92
CA ASP A 539 -51.01 41.64 12.87
C ASP A 539 -50.89 42.67 14.01
N SER A 540 -49.67 42.94 14.45
CA SER A 540 -49.37 43.95 15.46
C SER A 540 -49.59 45.38 14.92
N MET A 541 -49.15 45.68 13.69
CA MET A 541 -49.35 46.99 13.04
C MET A 541 -50.84 47.36 12.87
N ILE A 542 -51.70 46.38 12.62
CA ILE A 542 -53.15 46.58 12.45
C ILE A 542 -53.82 46.85 13.81
N THR A 543 -53.38 46.16 14.87
CA THR A 543 -53.99 46.21 16.20
C THR A 543 -53.54 47.42 17.04
N ILE A 544 -52.29 47.86 16.88
CA ILE A 544 -51.69 49.01 17.59
C ILE A 544 -52.31 50.35 17.15
N ARG A 545 -52.58 50.53 15.85
CA ARG A 545 -53.12 51.78 15.28
C ARG A 545 -54.50 52.19 15.83
N GLN A 546 -55.25 51.28 16.45
CA GLN A 546 -56.64 51.53 16.87
C GLN A 546 -56.85 51.66 18.39
N LYS A 547 -55.90 51.24 19.24
CA LYS A 547 -56.03 51.36 20.72
C LYS A 547 -55.17 52.47 21.36
N GLU A 548 -54.17 53.01 20.65
CA GLU A 548 -53.22 54.01 21.19
C GLU A 548 -53.73 55.47 21.20
N ALA A 549 -54.79 55.80 20.47
CA ALA A 549 -55.19 57.19 20.26
C ALA A 549 -55.98 57.85 21.42
N GLU A 550 -56.72 57.09 22.24
CA GLU A 550 -57.68 57.67 23.20
C GLU A 550 -57.30 57.49 24.67
N VAL A 551 -56.56 56.44 25.00
CA VAL A 551 -56.17 56.10 26.37
C VAL A 551 -54.85 56.79 26.77
N ARG A 552 -54.00 57.15 25.79
CA ARG A 552 -52.67 57.75 25.96
C ARG A 552 -52.66 59.21 26.46
N LYS A 553 -53.70 60.00 26.19
CA LYS A 553 -53.76 61.44 26.52
C LYS A 553 -53.90 61.77 28.02
N LYS A 554 -54.54 60.91 28.79
CA LYS A 554 -54.72 61.10 30.25
C LYS A 554 -53.60 60.47 31.07
N TYR A 555 -52.93 59.46 30.50
CA TYR A 555 -51.76 58.79 31.04
C TYR A 555 -50.51 59.67 31.09
N ASP A 556 -50.22 60.39 30.00
CA ASP A 556 -48.98 61.18 29.86
C ASP A 556 -48.84 62.31 30.90
N VAL A 557 -49.97 62.85 31.39
CA VAL A 557 -50.02 63.91 32.43
C VAL A 557 -49.61 63.39 33.81
N LEU A 558 -50.03 62.18 34.18
CA LEU A 558 -49.71 61.59 35.49
C LEU A 558 -48.28 61.02 35.53
N VAL A 559 -47.77 60.52 34.39
CA VAL A 559 -46.37 60.08 34.27
C VAL A 559 -45.38 61.24 34.43
N SER A 560 -45.65 62.39 33.81
CA SER A 560 -44.78 63.56 33.87
C SER A 560 -44.59 64.12 35.30
N LYS A 561 -45.65 64.07 36.12
CA LYS A 561 -45.61 64.49 37.53
C LYS A 561 -44.79 63.54 38.41
N GLY A 562 -44.81 62.24 38.11
CA GLY A 562 -43.94 61.27 38.78
C GLY A 562 -42.47 61.42 38.40
N ASP A 563 -42.16 61.84 37.17
CA ASP A 563 -40.78 62.11 36.73
C ASP A 563 -40.15 63.32 37.42
N GLU A 564 -40.94 64.35 37.69
CA GLU A 564 -40.50 65.57 38.40
C GLU A 564 -40.09 65.28 39.85
N TYR A 565 -40.86 64.44 40.55
CA TYR A 565 -40.49 63.94 41.88
C TYR A 565 -39.28 62.99 41.86
N LYS A 566 -39.13 62.17 40.81
CA LYS A 566 -37.95 61.28 40.63
C LYS A 566 -36.67 62.07 40.42
N LEU A 567 -36.70 63.12 39.60
CA LEU A 567 -35.56 63.99 39.29
C LEU A 567 -35.07 64.78 40.52
N SER A 568 -35.99 65.18 41.39
CA SER A 568 -35.68 65.83 42.67
C SER A 568 -35.14 64.85 43.74
N LYS A 569 -34.91 63.58 43.37
CA LYS A 569 -34.50 62.46 44.25
C LYS A 569 -35.47 62.15 45.39
N GLU A 570 -36.71 62.64 45.26
CA GLU A 570 -37.82 62.37 46.17
C GLU A 570 -38.52 61.08 45.78
N TYR A 571 -37.78 59.98 45.90
CA TYR A 571 -38.16 58.66 45.40
C TYR A 571 -39.55 58.17 45.89
N GLN A 572 -39.97 58.52 47.11
CA GLN A 572 -41.28 58.12 47.63
C GLN A 572 -42.45 58.87 46.99
N ASN A 573 -42.28 60.15 46.67
CA ASN A 573 -43.31 60.97 46.01
C ASN A 573 -43.47 60.59 44.54
N ALA A 574 -42.37 60.19 43.90
CA ALA A 574 -42.38 59.65 42.54
C ALA A 574 -43.22 58.36 42.43
N LEU A 575 -43.07 57.43 43.39
CA LEU A 575 -43.83 56.18 43.42
C LEU A 575 -45.35 56.40 43.48
N ASN A 576 -45.83 57.42 44.20
CA ASN A 576 -47.25 57.73 44.33
C ASN A 576 -47.86 58.24 43.01
N SER A 577 -47.20 59.15 42.30
CA SER A 577 -47.68 59.66 41.01
C SER A 577 -47.64 58.62 39.89
N TYR A 578 -46.64 57.73 39.89
CA TYR A 578 -46.62 56.60 38.95
C TYR A 578 -47.72 55.57 39.21
N ASN A 579 -48.08 55.32 40.48
CA ASN A 579 -49.22 54.46 40.83
C ASN A 579 -50.56 55.02 40.29
N GLU A 580 -50.74 56.34 40.29
CA GLU A 580 -51.92 57.00 39.74
C GLU A 580 -51.94 56.96 38.19
N ALA A 581 -50.79 57.12 37.53
CA ALA A 581 -50.66 56.95 36.07
C ALA A 581 -51.00 55.52 35.62
N LEU A 582 -50.59 54.54 36.43
CA LEU A 582 -50.87 53.12 36.22
C LEU A 582 -52.32 52.70 36.51
N LEU A 583 -53.16 53.58 37.06
CA LEU A 583 -54.59 53.33 37.13
C LEU A 583 -55.31 53.70 35.82
N LEU A 584 -54.71 54.56 34.98
CA LEU A 584 -55.31 55.02 33.70
C LEU A 584 -54.89 54.18 32.48
N ILE A 585 -53.64 53.72 32.45
CA ILE A 585 -53.21 52.63 31.58
C ILE A 585 -52.53 51.59 32.47
N PRO A 586 -53.31 50.70 33.11
CA PRO A 586 -52.76 49.60 33.88
C PRO A 586 -51.84 48.77 33.01
N GLY A 587 -50.62 48.49 33.50
CA GLY A 587 -49.67 47.70 32.71
C GLY A 587 -48.77 48.51 31.79
N GLU A 588 -48.98 49.83 31.61
CA GLU A 588 -48.16 50.60 30.68
C GLU A 588 -46.73 50.68 31.21
N SER A 589 -45.85 50.05 30.43
CA SER A 589 -44.40 49.97 30.60
C SER A 589 -43.76 51.24 31.15
N ILE A 590 -44.11 52.45 30.73
CA ILE A 590 -43.43 53.67 31.10
C ILE A 590 -43.63 53.96 32.61
N ALA A 591 -44.85 53.95 33.11
CA ALA A 591 -45.17 54.21 34.52
C ALA A 591 -44.91 53.00 35.43
N LEU A 592 -45.09 51.75 34.94
CA LEU A 592 -44.76 50.51 35.68
C LEU A 592 -43.25 50.34 35.78
N SER A 593 -42.53 50.66 34.71
CA SER A 593 -41.08 50.76 34.70
C SER A 593 -40.63 51.87 35.62
N LYS A 594 -41.14 53.11 35.53
CA LYS A 594 -40.71 54.21 36.41
C LYS A 594 -41.01 53.98 37.90
N LYS A 595 -42.14 53.33 38.24
CA LYS A 595 -42.44 52.90 39.62
C LYS A 595 -41.48 51.81 40.08
N LYS A 596 -41.37 50.73 39.30
CA LYS A 596 -40.48 49.61 39.61
C LYS A 596 -39.03 50.06 39.64
N GLU A 597 -38.63 51.00 38.80
CA GLU A 597 -37.31 51.64 38.71
C GLU A 597 -36.97 52.30 40.05
N VAL A 598 -37.87 53.08 40.63
CA VAL A 598 -37.63 53.76 41.91
C VAL A 598 -37.60 52.80 43.11
N GLU A 599 -38.47 51.78 43.16
CA GLU A 599 -38.45 50.71 44.18
C GLU A 599 -37.19 49.81 44.06
N THR A 600 -36.76 49.55 42.83
CA THR A 600 -35.63 48.71 42.47
C THR A 600 -34.30 49.43 42.71
N ILE A 601 -34.22 50.74 42.44
CA ILE A 601 -33.03 51.58 42.72
C ILE A 601 -32.60 51.43 44.20
N GLN A 602 -33.53 51.45 45.15
CA GLN A 602 -33.19 51.41 46.57
C GLN A 602 -32.68 50.06 47.10
N VAL A 603 -33.15 48.95 46.54
CA VAL A 603 -32.76 47.59 46.96
C VAL A 603 -31.59 47.07 46.14
N ASN A 604 -31.54 47.39 44.85
CA ASN A 604 -30.47 46.98 43.96
C ASN A 604 -29.17 47.72 44.24
N ILE A 605 -29.17 48.99 44.64
CA ILE A 605 -27.92 49.70 45.00
C ILE A 605 -27.09 48.91 46.03
N ARG A 606 -27.74 48.22 46.97
CA ARG A 606 -27.05 47.46 48.03
C ARG A 606 -26.72 46.01 47.66
N ARG A 607 -27.63 45.29 46.99
CA ARG A 607 -27.39 43.89 46.59
C ARG A 607 -26.51 43.76 45.34
N GLU A 608 -26.59 44.71 44.43
CA GLU A 608 -25.78 44.74 43.20
C GLU A 608 -24.31 44.99 43.51
N ALA A 609 -23.99 45.83 44.51
CA ALA A 609 -22.61 46.11 44.89
C ALA A 609 -21.84 44.87 45.37
N GLU A 610 -22.50 43.98 46.12
CA GLU A 610 -21.87 42.77 46.69
C GLU A 610 -21.88 41.60 45.70
N ARG A 611 -22.98 41.45 44.95
CA ARG A 611 -23.12 40.45 43.88
C ARG A 611 -22.09 40.69 42.77
N LYS A 612 -21.85 41.96 42.40
CA LYS A 612 -20.86 42.36 41.39
C LYS A 612 -19.44 41.98 41.82
N ARG A 613 -19.07 42.17 43.09
CA ARG A 613 -17.74 41.79 43.61
C ARG A 613 -17.50 40.28 43.55
N SER A 614 -18.48 39.48 43.96
CA SER A 614 -18.35 38.01 43.94
C SER A 614 -18.32 37.44 42.52
N TYR A 615 -19.03 38.09 41.59
CA TYR A 615 -19.02 37.74 40.18
C TYR A 615 -17.70 38.09 39.51
N ASP A 616 -17.19 39.31 39.72
CA ASP A 616 -15.92 39.75 39.16
C ASP A 616 -14.76 38.84 39.63
N ASP A 617 -14.79 38.34 40.87
CA ASP A 617 -13.82 37.35 41.40
C ASP A 617 -13.93 35.97 40.72
N ALA A 618 -15.14 35.44 40.56
CA ALA A 618 -15.37 34.13 39.94
C ALA A 618 -15.02 34.13 38.45
N ILE A 619 -15.32 35.23 37.74
CA ILE A 619 -14.90 35.45 36.35
C ILE A 619 -13.36 35.41 36.24
N THR A 620 -12.68 36.22 37.05
CA THR A 620 -11.21 36.33 37.02
C THR A 620 -10.52 34.97 37.26
N LYS A 621 -11.03 34.18 38.21
CA LYS A 621 -10.48 32.84 38.52
C LYS A 621 -10.81 31.82 37.44
N GLY A 622 -12.05 31.81 36.95
CA GLY A 622 -12.49 30.91 35.88
C GLY A 622 -11.68 31.10 34.61
N ASP A 623 -11.47 32.36 34.19
CA ASP A 623 -10.67 32.70 33.00
C ASP A 623 -9.22 32.29 33.13
N LYS A 624 -8.62 32.49 34.31
CA LYS A 624 -7.25 32.07 34.58
C LYS A 624 -7.11 30.55 34.46
N LEU A 625 -7.99 29.78 35.11
CA LEU A 625 -7.97 28.31 35.07
C LEU A 625 -8.24 27.77 33.67
N PHE A 626 -9.08 28.46 32.88
CA PHE A 626 -9.32 28.11 31.48
C PHE A 626 -8.05 28.29 30.64
N ALA A 627 -7.37 29.42 30.79
CA ALA A 627 -6.11 29.71 30.09
C ALA A 627 -4.98 28.74 30.47
N GLU A 628 -5.02 28.21 31.70
CA GLU A 628 -4.10 27.19 32.20
C GLU A 628 -4.48 25.75 31.76
N GLY A 629 -5.55 25.57 30.97
CA GLY A 629 -6.02 24.26 30.51
C GLY A 629 -6.66 23.40 31.59
N SER A 630 -6.91 23.96 32.78
CA SER A 630 -7.54 23.30 33.91
C SER A 630 -9.06 23.34 33.80
N TYR A 631 -9.60 22.75 32.73
CA TYR A 631 -11.00 22.90 32.33
C TYR A 631 -12.01 22.48 33.41
N GLU A 632 -11.75 21.41 34.17
CA GLU A 632 -12.63 20.99 35.28
C GLU A 632 -12.68 22.00 36.43
N LEU A 633 -11.53 22.59 36.78
CA LEU A 633 -11.47 23.63 37.81
C LEU A 633 -12.07 24.95 37.31
N SER A 634 -11.86 25.28 36.04
CA SER A 634 -12.46 26.43 35.38
C SER A 634 -13.99 26.35 35.35
N LYS A 635 -14.53 25.16 35.04
CA LYS A 635 -15.98 24.88 35.05
C LYS A 635 -16.62 25.25 36.39
N ILE A 636 -15.98 24.85 37.50
CA ILE A 636 -16.48 25.14 38.86
C ILE A 636 -16.63 26.65 39.10
N GLU A 637 -15.65 27.47 38.69
CA GLU A 637 -15.70 28.92 38.89
C GLU A 637 -16.70 29.62 37.96
N PHE A 638 -16.87 29.17 36.71
CA PHE A 638 -17.90 29.72 35.82
C PHE A 638 -19.33 29.27 36.17
N GLU A 639 -19.51 28.07 36.73
CA GLU A 639 -20.79 27.67 37.33
C GLU A 639 -21.12 28.56 38.53
N ARG A 640 -20.11 28.90 39.34
CA ARG A 640 -20.26 29.88 40.44
C ARG A 640 -20.62 31.26 39.91
N ALA A 641 -19.95 31.77 38.86
CA ALA A 641 -20.27 33.05 38.23
C ALA A 641 -21.67 33.06 37.59
N SER A 642 -22.09 31.95 36.95
CA SER A 642 -23.43 31.78 36.37
C SER A 642 -24.53 31.73 37.43
N LYS A 643 -24.25 31.11 38.59
CA LYS A 643 -25.14 31.14 39.76
C LYS A 643 -25.26 32.56 40.34
N LEU A 644 -24.19 33.36 40.25
CA LEU A 644 -24.19 34.75 40.71
C LEU A 644 -24.91 35.68 39.73
N TYR A 645 -24.65 35.64 38.42
CA TYR A 645 -25.42 36.37 37.39
C TYR A 645 -25.79 35.46 36.22
N SER A 646 -27.02 34.94 36.22
CA SER A 646 -27.53 34.02 35.21
C SER A 646 -27.84 34.69 33.85
N ASP A 647 -27.93 36.03 33.84
CA ASP A 647 -28.21 36.89 32.67
C ASP A 647 -26.93 37.31 31.93
N LYS A 648 -25.75 37.05 32.50
CA LYS A 648 -24.49 37.35 31.83
C LYS A 648 -24.18 36.23 30.85
N ASP A 649 -24.13 36.59 29.58
CA ASP A 649 -23.79 35.64 28.52
C ASP A 649 -22.37 35.08 28.69
N TYR A 650 -21.46 35.86 29.29
CA TYR A 650 -20.05 35.51 29.39
C TYR A 650 -19.77 34.19 30.15
N PRO A 651 -20.16 33.98 31.42
CA PRO A 651 -20.04 32.68 32.08
C PRO A 651 -20.68 31.52 31.32
N ARG A 652 -21.83 31.76 30.65
CA ARG A 652 -22.56 30.73 29.91
C ARG A 652 -21.79 30.31 28.65
N GLN A 653 -21.28 31.28 27.89
CA GLN A 653 -20.42 31.04 26.74
C GLN A 653 -19.17 30.26 27.18
N ARG A 654 -18.53 30.67 28.28
CA ARG A 654 -17.35 29.96 28.79
C ARG A 654 -17.66 28.52 29.24
N LEU A 655 -18.82 28.25 29.84
CA LEU A 655 -19.23 26.88 30.17
C LEU A 655 -19.50 26.02 28.92
N ASP A 656 -20.04 26.60 27.86
CA ASP A 656 -20.19 25.93 26.55
C ASP A 656 -18.83 25.61 25.93
N ASP A 657 -17.91 26.60 25.92
CA ASP A 657 -16.53 26.42 25.46
C ASP A 657 -15.80 25.34 26.27
N ILE A 658 -15.92 25.34 27.60
CA ILE A 658 -15.33 24.33 28.49
C ILE A 658 -15.91 22.95 28.23
N SER A 659 -17.23 22.85 27.99
CA SER A 659 -17.87 21.57 27.71
C SER A 659 -17.34 20.99 26.40
N LYS A 660 -17.20 21.83 25.37
CA LYS A 660 -16.57 21.44 24.09
C LYS A 660 -15.11 21.02 24.26
N GLU A 661 -14.32 21.72 25.06
CA GLU A 661 -12.92 21.34 25.32
C GLU A 661 -12.79 20.04 26.13
N LEU A 662 -13.66 19.82 27.12
CA LEU A 662 -13.71 18.57 27.87
C LEU A 662 -14.14 17.39 26.98
N GLU A 663 -15.15 17.60 26.12
CA GLU A 663 -15.56 16.62 25.12
C GLU A 663 -14.43 16.32 24.12
N ARG A 664 -13.72 17.35 23.64
CA ARG A 664 -12.55 17.19 22.77
C ARG A 664 -11.45 16.39 23.44
N VAL A 665 -11.07 16.73 24.67
CA VAL A 665 -10.01 16.02 25.42
C VAL A 665 -10.43 14.59 25.73
N ALA A 666 -11.71 14.34 26.03
CA ALA A 666 -12.23 12.99 26.22
C ALA A 666 -12.23 12.18 24.91
N ALA A 667 -12.64 12.80 23.80
CA ALA A 667 -12.62 12.20 22.47
C ALA A 667 -11.19 11.88 22.01
N GLU A 668 -10.23 12.78 22.22
CA GLU A 668 -8.81 12.55 21.91
C GLU A 668 -8.20 11.41 22.74
N LYS A 669 -8.56 11.31 24.02
CA LYS A 669 -8.13 10.18 24.86
C LYS A 669 -8.75 8.87 24.40
N GLU A 670 -10.04 8.87 24.05
CA GLU A 670 -10.74 7.68 23.55
C GLU A 670 -10.19 7.27 22.18
N GLU A 671 -9.93 8.21 21.28
CA GLU A 671 -9.30 7.96 19.98
C GLU A 671 -7.90 7.36 20.15
N ARG A 672 -7.05 7.94 21.01
CA ARG A 672 -5.72 7.37 21.30
C ARG A 672 -5.81 5.98 21.91
N TYR A 673 -6.79 5.73 22.77
CA TYR A 673 -7.05 4.40 23.33
C TYR A 673 -7.45 3.42 22.20
N LEU A 674 -8.42 3.78 21.36
CA LEU A 674 -8.89 2.94 20.25
C LEU A 674 -7.79 2.67 19.22
N ASN A 675 -6.99 3.67 18.87
CA ASN A 675 -5.84 3.50 17.97
C ASN A 675 -4.79 2.58 18.58
N SER A 676 -4.48 2.73 19.88
CA SER A 676 -3.55 1.83 20.58
C SER A 676 -4.07 0.39 20.60
N ILE A 677 -5.38 0.19 20.80
CA ILE A 677 -6.01 -1.13 20.72
C ILE A 677 -5.96 -1.70 19.30
N ALA A 678 -6.31 -0.91 18.28
CA ALA A 678 -6.30 -1.36 16.89
C ALA A 678 -4.88 -1.75 16.43
N GLU A 679 -3.87 -0.95 16.76
CA GLU A 679 -2.46 -1.30 16.51
C GLU A 679 -2.06 -2.58 17.26
N ALA A 680 -2.43 -2.70 18.54
CA ALA A 680 -2.13 -3.89 19.34
C ALA A 680 -2.78 -5.16 18.77
N ASP A 681 -4.04 -5.09 18.37
CA ASP A 681 -4.79 -6.20 17.79
C ASP A 681 -4.18 -6.63 16.44
N VAL A 682 -3.71 -5.68 15.61
CA VAL A 682 -2.99 -5.99 14.37
C VAL A 682 -1.70 -6.76 14.64
N PHE A 683 -0.90 -6.34 15.63
CA PHE A 683 0.31 -7.07 16.02
C PHE A 683 -0.04 -8.45 16.61
N TYR A 684 -1.08 -8.53 17.43
CA TYR A 684 -1.55 -9.78 18.03
C TYR A 684 -1.99 -10.80 16.98
N ASP A 685 -2.76 -10.39 15.97
CA ASP A 685 -3.23 -11.25 14.89
C ASP A 685 -2.09 -11.74 13.98
N ARG A 686 -0.97 -11.01 13.94
CA ARG A 686 0.29 -11.43 13.27
C ARG A 686 1.19 -12.28 14.16
N ALA A 687 0.76 -12.61 15.38
CA ALA A 687 1.55 -13.30 16.40
C ALA A 687 2.83 -12.55 16.83
N GLU A 688 2.86 -11.23 16.65
CA GLU A 688 3.92 -10.34 17.10
C GLU A 688 3.67 -9.86 18.54
N TYR A 689 3.64 -10.82 19.48
CA TYR A 689 3.14 -10.61 20.83
C TYR A 689 3.94 -9.58 21.65
N GLU A 690 5.23 -9.41 21.38
CA GLU A 690 6.07 -8.42 22.05
C GLU A 690 5.64 -6.98 21.69
N TYR A 691 5.36 -6.70 20.42
CA TYR A 691 4.86 -5.40 19.97
C TYR A 691 3.40 -5.18 20.40
N ALA A 692 2.59 -6.24 20.35
CA ALA A 692 1.22 -6.19 20.86
C ALA A 692 1.19 -5.83 22.35
N LEU A 693 2.07 -6.45 23.16
CA LEU A 693 2.20 -6.17 24.59
C LEU A 693 2.49 -4.69 24.86
N GLU A 694 3.45 -4.09 24.15
CA GLU A 694 3.77 -2.66 24.30
C GLU A 694 2.54 -1.77 24.06
N LYS A 695 1.78 -2.05 23.00
CA LYS A 695 0.60 -1.28 22.61
C LYS A 695 -0.57 -1.49 23.56
N TYR A 696 -0.81 -2.72 24.06
CA TYR A 696 -1.82 -2.95 25.09
C TYR A 696 -1.46 -2.30 26.43
N VAL A 697 -0.18 -2.28 26.82
CA VAL A 697 0.29 -1.55 28.00
C VAL A 697 0.05 -0.05 27.85
N LEU A 698 0.31 0.51 26.66
CA LEU A 698 -0.01 1.91 26.35
C LEU A 698 -1.52 2.16 26.46
N ALA A 699 -2.37 1.33 25.85
CA ALA A 699 -3.82 1.44 25.95
C ALA A 699 -4.30 1.37 27.41
N LYS A 700 -3.72 0.47 28.22
CA LYS A 700 -4.00 0.33 29.65
C LYS A 700 -3.60 1.60 30.43
N SER A 701 -2.50 2.26 30.07
CA SER A 701 -2.09 3.51 30.71
C SER A 701 -3.06 4.67 30.43
N ILE A 702 -3.70 4.69 29.24
CA ILE A 702 -4.70 5.69 28.85
C ILE A 702 -6.03 5.43 29.55
N LYS A 703 -6.44 4.15 29.66
CA LYS A 703 -7.71 3.73 30.26
C LYS A 703 -7.48 2.57 31.27
N PRO A 704 -7.03 2.88 32.51
CA PRO A 704 -6.64 1.86 33.50
C PRO A 704 -7.76 0.93 33.96
N ASP A 705 -9.01 1.34 33.81
CA ASP A 705 -10.21 0.58 34.14
C ASP A 705 -10.65 -0.38 33.01
N ALA A 706 -10.10 -0.26 31.79
CA ALA A 706 -10.42 -1.14 30.68
C ALA A 706 -9.93 -2.58 30.94
N SER A 707 -10.84 -3.55 30.81
CA SER A 707 -10.56 -4.98 31.04
C SER A 707 -9.97 -5.70 29.83
N TYR A 708 -10.28 -5.24 28.62
CA TYR A 708 -9.81 -5.83 27.36
C TYR A 708 -8.27 -5.85 27.23
N PRO A 709 -7.55 -4.71 27.28
CA PRO A 709 -6.09 -4.72 27.17
C PRO A 709 -5.44 -5.54 28.29
N GLN A 710 -6.03 -5.58 29.49
CA GLN A 710 -5.50 -6.39 30.59
C GLN A 710 -5.51 -7.89 30.29
N LYS A 711 -6.60 -8.40 29.70
CA LYS A 711 -6.69 -9.82 29.31
C LYS A 711 -5.67 -10.13 28.22
N ARG A 712 -5.56 -9.25 27.22
CA ARG A 712 -4.61 -9.40 26.11
C ARG A 712 -3.16 -9.34 26.57
N ILE A 713 -2.81 -8.48 27.52
CA ILE A 713 -1.47 -8.47 28.17
C ILE A 713 -1.15 -9.84 28.75
N THR A 714 -2.05 -10.42 29.54
CA THR A 714 -1.86 -11.75 30.14
C THR A 714 -1.73 -12.86 29.09
N GLU A 715 -2.48 -12.77 27.99
CA GLU A 715 -2.35 -13.71 26.86
C GLU A 715 -1.00 -13.54 26.14
N CYS A 716 -0.58 -12.32 25.83
CA CYS A 716 0.71 -12.02 25.22
C CYS A 716 1.86 -12.54 26.09
N ASP A 717 1.85 -12.23 27.39
CA ASP A 717 2.86 -12.70 28.34
C ASP A 717 2.96 -14.23 28.35
N LYS A 718 1.82 -14.92 28.28
CA LYS A 718 1.78 -16.38 28.20
C LYS A 718 2.43 -16.88 26.90
N TYR A 719 2.06 -16.34 25.74
CA TYR A 719 2.61 -16.78 24.46
C TYR A 719 4.10 -16.48 24.33
N ILE A 720 4.55 -15.32 24.81
CA ILE A 720 5.97 -14.96 24.89
C ILE A 720 6.72 -15.96 25.76
N ALA A 721 6.18 -16.32 26.93
CA ALA A 721 6.79 -17.32 27.81
C ALA A 721 6.84 -18.72 27.17
N GLU A 722 5.78 -19.17 26.50
CA GLU A 722 5.74 -20.44 25.77
C GLU A 722 6.77 -20.47 24.63
N ARG A 723 6.84 -19.40 23.82
CA ARG A 723 7.84 -19.25 22.75
C ARG A 723 9.26 -19.26 23.32
N LYS A 724 9.50 -18.56 24.43
CA LYS A 724 10.82 -18.55 25.07
C LYS A 724 11.23 -19.92 25.60
N ALA A 725 10.30 -20.67 26.19
CA ALA A 725 10.57 -22.03 26.66
C ALA A 725 10.91 -22.99 25.51
N LEU A 726 10.23 -22.82 24.38
CA LEU A 726 10.46 -23.57 23.15
C LEU A 726 11.84 -23.26 22.54
N LEU A 727 12.17 -21.97 22.37
CA LEU A 727 13.50 -21.53 21.92
C LEU A 727 14.61 -22.02 22.86
N MET A 728 14.35 -22.07 24.17
CA MET A 728 15.31 -22.60 25.14
C MET A 728 15.58 -24.10 24.95
N GLU A 729 14.61 -24.87 24.46
CA GLU A 729 14.84 -26.30 24.19
C GLU A 729 15.65 -26.50 22.91
N ASP A 730 15.37 -25.74 21.86
CA ASP A 730 16.19 -25.76 20.64
C ASP A 730 17.61 -25.27 20.90
N TYR A 731 17.75 -24.24 21.75
CA TYR A 731 19.05 -23.76 22.22
C TYR A 731 19.84 -24.89 22.88
N LYS A 732 19.22 -25.67 23.79
CA LYS A 732 19.90 -26.81 24.43
C LYS A 732 20.30 -27.89 23.42
N ILE A 733 19.46 -28.17 22.42
CA ILE A 733 19.78 -29.13 21.36
C ILE A 733 20.98 -28.64 20.55
N ALA A 734 20.96 -27.37 20.12
CA ALA A 734 22.06 -26.76 19.38
C ALA A 734 23.37 -26.73 20.20
N ILE A 735 23.28 -26.45 21.50
CA ILE A 735 24.42 -26.55 22.42
C ILE A 735 24.95 -27.99 22.51
N ALA A 736 24.09 -28.99 22.70
CA ALA A 736 24.52 -30.37 22.80
C ALA A 736 25.19 -30.86 21.50
N GLU A 737 24.69 -30.42 20.34
CA GLU A 737 25.33 -30.66 19.04
C GLU A 737 26.69 -29.95 18.93
N ALA A 738 26.76 -28.67 19.31
CA ALA A 738 27.99 -27.91 19.32
C ALA A 738 29.06 -28.54 20.21
N GLU A 739 28.68 -28.97 21.41
CA GLU A 739 29.54 -29.67 22.36
C GLU A 739 30.00 -31.03 21.84
N LYS A 740 29.12 -31.78 21.16
CA LYS A 740 29.50 -33.02 20.48
C LYS A 740 30.61 -32.78 19.45
N PHE A 741 30.48 -31.76 18.60
CA PHE A 741 31.51 -31.41 17.63
C PHE A 741 32.79 -30.88 18.28
N TYR A 742 32.65 -30.05 19.31
CA TYR A 742 33.76 -29.51 20.07
C TYR A 742 34.59 -30.63 20.72
N ASN A 743 33.92 -31.57 21.41
CA ASN A 743 34.56 -32.74 22.02
C ASN A 743 35.16 -33.69 20.96
N GLY A 744 34.52 -33.79 19.79
CA GLY A 744 35.05 -34.47 18.61
C GLY A 744 36.19 -33.73 17.91
N LYS A 745 36.58 -32.53 18.37
CA LYS A 745 37.63 -31.67 17.80
C LYS A 745 37.35 -31.24 16.36
N ILE A 746 36.07 -31.16 16.00
CA ILE A 746 35.58 -30.66 14.71
C ILE A 746 35.14 -29.20 14.90
N TYR A 747 36.13 -28.32 15.02
CA TYR A 747 35.95 -26.95 15.50
C TYR A 747 35.13 -26.05 14.57
N ASP A 748 35.23 -26.25 13.26
CA ASP A 748 34.38 -25.60 12.25
C ASP A 748 32.90 -25.92 12.46
N LYS A 749 32.54 -27.20 12.60
CA LYS A 749 31.15 -27.61 12.85
C LYS A 749 30.69 -27.14 14.23
N ALA A 750 31.56 -27.17 15.23
CA ALA A 750 31.26 -26.66 16.57
C ALA A 750 30.95 -25.15 16.56
N ILE A 751 31.78 -24.32 15.91
CA ILE A 751 31.52 -22.88 15.77
C ILE A 751 30.21 -22.62 15.03
N LEU A 752 29.92 -23.37 13.96
CA LEU A 752 28.64 -23.23 13.26
C LEU A 752 27.45 -23.55 14.16
N ALA A 753 27.51 -24.64 14.93
CA ALA A 753 26.45 -25.02 15.86
C ALA A 753 26.32 -24.04 17.03
N PHE A 754 27.42 -23.49 17.58
CA PHE A 754 27.37 -22.42 18.58
C PHE A 754 26.78 -21.12 18.00
N ARG A 755 27.12 -20.74 16.77
CA ARG A 755 26.51 -19.58 16.10
C ARG A 755 25.00 -19.78 15.92
N LYS A 756 24.58 -21.01 15.59
CA LYS A 756 23.16 -21.38 15.51
C LYS A 756 22.49 -21.26 16.88
N ALA A 757 23.12 -21.74 17.96
CA ALA A 757 22.61 -21.56 19.32
C ALA A 757 22.46 -20.08 19.70
N HIS A 758 23.45 -19.24 19.39
CA HIS A 758 23.38 -17.79 19.58
C HIS A 758 22.21 -17.17 18.79
N GLN A 759 21.98 -17.58 17.54
CA GLN A 759 20.85 -17.09 16.75
C GLN A 759 19.48 -17.49 17.34
N ILE A 760 19.37 -18.68 17.92
CA ILE A 760 18.14 -19.15 18.59
C ILE A 760 17.85 -18.34 19.84
N LEU A 761 18.86 -18.07 20.66
CA LEU A 761 18.72 -17.32 21.91
C LEU A 761 19.88 -16.34 22.13
N PRO A 762 19.85 -15.14 21.49
CA PRO A 762 20.96 -14.18 21.50
C PRO A 762 21.31 -13.61 22.88
N SER A 763 20.44 -13.79 23.88
CA SER A 763 20.68 -13.34 25.26
C SER A 763 21.68 -14.22 26.03
N GLU A 764 21.95 -15.44 25.56
CA GLU A 764 22.89 -16.36 26.20
C GLU A 764 24.33 -16.11 25.71
N THR A 765 25.29 -15.98 26.63
CA THR A 765 26.69 -15.65 26.28
C THR A 765 27.57 -16.87 26.01
N TYR A 766 27.17 -18.05 26.48
CA TYR A 766 27.96 -19.27 26.39
C TYR A 766 28.40 -19.65 24.96
N PRO A 767 27.55 -19.57 23.91
CA PRO A 767 27.99 -19.91 22.57
C PRO A 767 29.14 -19.00 22.07
N ASP A 768 29.06 -17.70 22.33
CA ASP A 768 30.08 -16.73 21.91
C ASP A 768 31.38 -16.94 22.67
N GLU A 769 31.31 -17.24 23.97
CA GLU A 769 32.47 -17.61 24.78
C GLU A 769 33.19 -18.84 24.19
N MET A 770 32.43 -19.86 23.79
CA MET A 770 32.99 -21.07 23.17
C MET A 770 33.57 -20.80 21.78
N ILE A 771 32.91 -20.00 20.93
CA ILE A 771 33.44 -19.60 19.63
C ILE A 771 34.78 -18.88 19.81
N ASN A 772 34.86 -17.95 20.76
CA ASN A 772 36.08 -17.21 21.05
C ASN A 772 37.20 -18.13 21.55
N GLN A 773 36.90 -19.08 22.43
CA GLN A 773 37.87 -20.07 22.90
C GLN A 773 38.42 -20.93 21.74
N ILE A 774 37.55 -21.45 20.88
CA ILE A 774 37.93 -22.25 19.72
C ILE A 774 38.79 -21.43 18.76
N THR A 775 38.35 -20.22 18.44
CA THR A 775 39.01 -19.33 17.47
C THR A 775 40.40 -18.96 17.96
N LYS A 776 40.52 -18.60 19.24
CA LYS A 776 41.81 -18.32 19.88
C LYS A 776 42.73 -19.54 19.88
N PHE A 777 42.20 -20.72 20.20
CA PHE A 777 42.99 -21.96 20.14
C PHE A 777 43.55 -22.21 18.73
N ILE A 778 42.72 -22.04 17.69
CA ILE A 778 43.16 -22.20 16.29
C ILE A 778 44.19 -21.12 15.92
N GLU A 779 44.00 -19.87 16.33
CA GLU A 779 44.96 -18.78 16.09
C GLU A 779 46.33 -19.07 16.73
N GLU A 780 46.36 -19.56 17.97
CA GLU A 780 47.58 -19.83 18.73
C GLU A 780 48.34 -21.08 18.24
N ASN A 781 47.66 -22.05 17.62
CA ASN A 781 48.26 -23.27 17.09
C ASN A 781 48.68 -23.16 15.62
N SER A 782 49.27 -22.02 15.22
CA SER A 782 49.79 -21.80 13.86
C SER A 782 50.92 -22.77 13.52
N ILE A 783 50.89 -23.31 12.30
CA ILE A 783 51.96 -24.12 11.68
C ILE A 783 52.74 -23.26 10.69
N VAL A 784 52.03 -22.47 9.88
CA VAL A 784 52.61 -21.63 8.83
C VAL A 784 51.89 -20.29 8.80
N ASP A 785 52.67 -19.22 8.90
CA ASP A 785 52.17 -17.86 8.71
C ASP A 785 52.34 -17.47 7.23
N ILE A 786 51.24 -17.16 6.56
CA ILE A 786 51.22 -16.75 5.15
C ILE A 786 51.20 -15.23 5.05
N ILE A 787 50.31 -14.57 5.80
CA ILE A 787 50.26 -13.11 5.98
C ILE A 787 50.36 -12.81 7.47
N ASN A 788 51.30 -11.96 7.86
CA ASN A 788 51.56 -11.55 9.24
C ASN A 788 51.72 -10.02 9.42
N ALA A 789 51.45 -9.26 8.36
CA ALA A 789 51.35 -7.81 8.35
C ALA A 789 50.12 -7.42 7.54
N VAL A 790 49.54 -6.25 7.82
CA VAL A 790 48.36 -5.77 7.09
C VAL A 790 48.68 -5.67 5.60
N ASP A 791 47.87 -6.34 4.79
CA ASP A 791 47.93 -6.32 3.34
C ASP A 791 46.55 -6.03 2.76
N THR A 792 46.50 -5.26 1.67
CA THR A 792 45.24 -4.90 1.00
C THR A 792 45.14 -5.66 -0.30
N ILE A 793 44.09 -6.48 -0.45
CA ILE A 793 43.82 -7.19 -1.69
C ILE A 793 42.67 -6.49 -2.41
N PHE A 794 42.98 -6.01 -3.61
CA PHE A 794 42.07 -5.20 -4.41
C PHE A 794 41.02 -6.06 -5.11
N MET A 795 39.82 -5.53 -5.26
CA MET A 795 38.74 -6.16 -6.01
C MET A 795 39.20 -6.57 -7.41
N GLY A 796 38.86 -7.81 -7.82
CA GLY A 796 39.21 -8.32 -9.14
C GLY A 796 40.67 -8.78 -9.30
N SER A 797 41.55 -8.52 -8.33
CA SER A 797 42.93 -9.03 -8.32
C SER A 797 42.99 -10.47 -7.83
N THR A 798 44.04 -11.21 -8.20
CA THR A 798 44.31 -12.56 -7.68
C THR A 798 45.75 -12.59 -7.20
N ASP A 799 45.93 -12.56 -5.89
CA ASP A 799 47.27 -12.61 -5.29
C ASP A 799 47.64 -14.04 -4.98
N LYS A 800 48.78 -14.50 -5.50
CA LYS A 800 49.32 -15.85 -5.27
C LYS A 800 50.37 -15.80 -4.16
N LEU A 801 50.07 -16.44 -3.05
CA LEU A 801 50.87 -16.50 -1.84
C LEU A 801 51.54 -17.88 -1.75
N ALA A 802 52.87 -17.91 -1.73
CA ALA A 802 53.64 -19.15 -1.61
C ALA A 802 53.90 -19.50 -0.14
N PHE A 803 53.94 -20.80 0.17
CA PHE A 803 54.28 -21.29 1.50
C PHE A 803 54.94 -22.67 1.44
N ASN A 804 55.65 -23.05 2.50
CA ASN A 804 56.26 -24.38 2.59
C ASN A 804 55.19 -25.45 2.85
N PRO A 805 55.16 -26.58 2.10
CA PRO A 805 54.20 -27.65 2.33
C PRO A 805 54.17 -28.11 3.79
N VAL A 806 52.97 -28.13 4.35
CA VAL A 806 52.73 -28.62 5.73
C VAL A 806 53.08 -30.11 5.80
N LYS A 807 53.59 -30.63 6.92
CA LYS A 807 53.90 -32.06 7.05
C LYS A 807 52.64 -32.93 6.95
N ILE A 808 52.70 -34.03 6.18
CA ILE A 808 51.56 -34.93 5.95
C ILE A 808 50.87 -35.41 7.25
N SER A 809 51.66 -35.62 8.30
CA SER A 809 51.19 -36.09 9.61
C SER A 809 50.22 -35.15 10.33
N VAL A 810 50.12 -33.89 9.90
CA VAL A 810 49.23 -32.88 10.52
C VAL A 810 48.22 -32.27 9.56
N ARG A 811 48.30 -32.55 8.24
CA ARG A 811 47.44 -31.89 7.23
C ARG A 811 45.94 -32.06 7.47
N LYS A 812 45.53 -33.22 8.00
CA LYS A 812 44.11 -33.52 8.26
C LYS A 812 43.47 -32.68 9.37
N SER A 813 44.26 -32.18 10.31
CA SER A 813 43.78 -31.24 11.32
C SER A 813 44.01 -29.79 10.92
N ASN A 814 44.34 -29.49 9.65
CA ASN A 814 44.60 -28.11 9.23
C ASN A 814 43.32 -27.27 9.12
N TYR A 815 43.44 -26.07 9.68
CA TYR A 815 42.51 -24.96 9.49
C TYR A 815 43.25 -23.79 8.84
N ILE A 816 42.53 -23.03 8.02
CA ILE A 816 42.94 -21.68 7.66
C ILE A 816 42.32 -20.72 8.65
N PHE A 817 43.16 -19.94 9.32
CA PHE A 817 42.73 -18.81 10.15
C PHE A 817 42.98 -17.52 9.38
N LEU A 818 41.96 -16.67 9.31
CA LEU A 818 41.98 -15.40 8.59
C LEU A 818 41.39 -14.30 9.46
N LYS A 819 42.12 -13.19 9.60
CA LYS A 819 41.66 -11.95 10.24
C LYS A 819 41.56 -10.87 9.18
N VAL A 820 40.32 -10.50 8.81
CA VAL A 820 40.06 -9.66 7.64
C VAL A 820 39.05 -8.56 7.95
N LYS A 821 39.25 -7.40 7.32
CA LYS A 821 38.38 -6.24 7.33
C LYS A 821 37.90 -5.97 5.91
N ASN A 822 36.60 -5.76 5.76
CA ASN A 822 35.99 -5.41 4.47
C ASN A 822 36.00 -3.88 4.31
N LEU A 823 36.54 -3.37 3.21
CA LEU A 823 36.61 -1.93 2.95
C LEU A 823 35.41 -1.42 2.14
N SER A 824 34.47 -2.29 1.77
CA SER A 824 33.25 -1.93 1.06
C SER A 824 32.03 -1.85 1.96
N ASP A 825 30.99 -1.17 1.47
CA ASP A 825 29.66 -1.02 2.06
C ASP A 825 28.77 -2.25 1.85
N LYS A 826 29.34 -3.38 1.39
CA LYS A 826 28.60 -4.61 1.09
C LYS A 826 29.40 -5.83 1.53
N ALA A 827 28.73 -6.88 1.96
CA ALA A 827 29.38 -8.16 2.23
C ALA A 827 30.13 -8.67 0.97
N THR A 828 31.33 -9.22 1.15
CA THR A 828 32.19 -9.67 0.05
C THR A 828 32.61 -11.12 0.21
N LYS A 829 32.83 -11.82 -0.90
CA LYS A 829 33.35 -13.19 -0.88
C LYS A 829 34.83 -13.17 -1.22
N LEU A 830 35.61 -13.86 -0.39
CA LEU A 830 37.00 -14.17 -0.67
C LEU A 830 37.11 -15.59 -1.19
N ILE A 831 37.49 -15.70 -2.46
CA ILE A 831 37.70 -16.98 -3.11
C ILE A 831 39.16 -17.36 -2.93
N PHE A 832 39.38 -18.46 -2.23
CA PHE A 832 40.68 -19.06 -2.07
C PHE A 832 40.84 -20.22 -3.04
N SER A 833 41.98 -20.29 -3.72
CA SER A 833 42.41 -21.51 -4.40
C SER A 833 43.73 -21.96 -3.80
N TYR A 834 44.03 -23.25 -3.83
CA TYR A 834 45.32 -23.76 -3.42
C TYR A 834 45.82 -24.81 -4.39
N GLY A 835 47.13 -25.05 -4.38
CA GLY A 835 47.74 -25.99 -5.31
C GLY A 835 49.20 -26.27 -5.04
N SER A 836 49.75 -27.08 -5.93
CA SER A 836 51.15 -27.49 -5.95
C SER A 836 51.77 -27.06 -7.28
N ASP A 837 52.83 -26.27 -7.21
CA ASP A 837 53.57 -25.78 -8.38
C ASP A 837 52.66 -25.06 -9.40
N GLY A 838 52.51 -25.63 -10.60
CA GLY A 838 51.66 -25.09 -11.68
C GLY A 838 50.20 -25.55 -11.62
N SER A 839 49.84 -26.49 -10.75
CA SER A 839 48.53 -27.16 -10.75
C SER A 839 47.63 -26.68 -9.61
N LYS A 840 46.37 -26.37 -9.92
CA LYS A 840 45.33 -26.08 -8.93
C LYS A 840 44.74 -27.37 -8.38
N ASN A 841 44.77 -27.52 -7.06
CA ASN A 841 44.34 -28.72 -6.36
C ASN A 841 42.96 -28.55 -5.71
N GLY A 842 42.60 -27.34 -5.29
CA GLY A 842 41.29 -27.07 -4.71
C GLY A 842 41.08 -25.60 -4.36
N GLY A 843 40.12 -25.35 -3.48
CA GLY A 843 39.78 -24.01 -3.03
C GLY A 843 38.66 -24.01 -2.01
N PHE A 844 38.40 -22.84 -1.42
CA PHE A 844 37.32 -22.59 -0.50
C PHE A 844 36.89 -21.14 -0.60
N VAL A 845 35.72 -20.81 -0.04
CA VAL A 845 35.19 -19.45 -0.07
C VAL A 845 34.92 -19.00 1.35
N VAL A 846 35.32 -17.77 1.68
CA VAL A 846 34.99 -17.11 2.95
C VAL A 846 34.06 -15.94 2.65
N GLN A 847 32.87 -15.96 3.25
CA GLN A 847 31.97 -14.80 3.21
C GLN A 847 32.40 -13.82 4.30
N VAL A 848 32.92 -12.68 3.89
CA VAL A 848 33.30 -11.59 4.78
C VAL A 848 32.12 -10.65 4.93
N ILE A 849 31.78 -10.35 6.18
CA ILE A 849 30.65 -9.47 6.50
C ILE A 849 31.03 -8.01 6.25
N GLU A 850 30.03 -7.16 6.11
CA GLU A 850 30.23 -5.72 6.16
C GLU A 850 30.63 -5.33 7.60
N SER A 851 31.84 -4.80 7.77
CA SER A 851 32.32 -4.36 9.07
C SER A 851 33.51 -3.42 8.92
N ASN A 852 33.51 -2.34 9.69
CA ASN A 852 34.64 -1.42 9.79
C ASN A 852 35.78 -1.97 10.67
N ASP A 853 35.59 -3.14 11.30
CA ASP A 853 36.53 -3.81 12.18
C ASP A 853 37.06 -5.11 11.55
N TYR A 854 38.19 -5.60 12.07
CA TYR A 854 38.71 -6.92 11.70
C TYR A 854 37.86 -8.02 12.32
N ASN A 855 37.51 -9.03 11.52
CA ASN A 855 36.75 -10.19 11.93
C ASN A 855 37.54 -11.48 11.69
N ASP A 856 37.34 -12.46 12.56
CA ASP A 856 38.02 -13.74 12.52
C ASP A 856 37.20 -14.80 11.79
N TYR A 857 37.88 -15.52 10.90
CA TYR A 857 37.32 -16.59 10.10
C TYR A 857 38.19 -17.83 10.21
N ILE A 858 37.55 -18.98 10.40
CA ILE A 858 38.20 -20.29 10.33
C ILE A 858 37.59 -21.12 9.22
N VAL A 859 38.45 -21.81 8.47
CA VAL A 859 38.03 -22.77 7.44
C VAL A 859 38.77 -24.07 7.64
N ARG A 860 38.04 -25.18 7.83
CA ARG A 860 38.65 -26.49 7.81
C ARG A 860 39.05 -26.82 6.38
N VAL A 861 40.35 -26.97 6.14
CA VAL A 861 40.91 -27.40 4.85
C VAL A 861 41.42 -28.83 4.94
N GLY A 862 41.70 -29.33 6.14
CA GLY A 862 42.14 -30.70 6.40
C GLY A 862 41.09 -31.78 6.12
N ASN A 863 39.85 -31.43 5.75
CA ASN A 863 38.84 -32.36 5.23
C ASN A 863 38.81 -32.39 3.69
N GLN A 864 39.54 -31.50 3.00
CA GLN A 864 39.58 -31.49 1.55
C GLN A 864 40.65 -32.48 1.08
N TYR A 865 40.20 -33.49 0.35
CA TYR A 865 41.03 -34.54 -0.24
C TYR A 865 42.41 -34.01 -0.70
N LYS A 866 42.38 -32.99 -1.55
CA LYS A 866 43.56 -32.52 -2.29
C LYS A 866 44.46 -31.66 -1.40
N TRP A 867 43.93 -31.11 -0.31
CA TRP A 867 44.72 -30.40 0.69
C TRP A 867 45.62 -31.36 1.47
N PHE A 868 45.05 -32.45 1.99
CA PHE A 868 45.80 -33.36 2.85
C PHE A 868 46.59 -34.44 2.08
N SER A 869 46.24 -34.73 0.82
CA SER A 869 46.94 -35.75 0.02
C SER A 869 48.15 -35.21 -0.75
N GLU A 870 48.18 -33.91 -1.08
CA GLU A 870 49.21 -33.31 -1.94
C GLU A 870 50.10 -32.32 -1.20
N ASP A 871 51.29 -32.06 -1.74
CA ASP A 871 52.24 -31.05 -1.26
C ASP A 871 51.85 -29.66 -1.76
N ASN A 872 50.75 -29.13 -1.21
CA ASN A 872 50.31 -27.77 -1.53
C ASN A 872 51.35 -26.75 -1.05
N ASN A 873 51.80 -25.88 -1.95
CA ASN A 873 52.86 -24.89 -1.71
C ASN A 873 52.46 -23.46 -2.10
N TRP A 874 51.20 -23.24 -2.48
CA TRP A 874 50.65 -21.92 -2.68
C TRP A 874 49.14 -21.87 -2.41
N LEU A 875 48.67 -20.66 -2.12
CA LEU A 875 47.26 -20.29 -2.03
C LEU A 875 47.05 -18.96 -2.76
N THR A 876 45.91 -18.80 -3.45
CA THR A 876 45.50 -17.51 -4.02
C THR A 876 44.34 -16.93 -3.26
N ILE A 877 44.22 -15.61 -3.25
CA ILE A 877 43.07 -14.89 -2.69
C ILE A 877 42.48 -13.99 -3.77
N HIS A 878 41.16 -14.02 -3.92
CA HIS A 878 40.43 -13.21 -4.88
C HIS A 878 39.17 -12.62 -4.24
N PRO A 879 39.12 -11.31 -3.98
CA PRO A 879 37.92 -10.61 -3.51
C PRO A 879 36.93 -10.38 -4.66
N GLU A 880 35.68 -10.80 -4.44
CA GLU A 880 34.61 -10.68 -5.43
C GLU A 880 34.08 -9.26 -5.53
N ASN A 881 33.76 -8.63 -4.39
CA ASN A 881 33.12 -7.31 -4.32
C ASN A 881 33.84 -6.40 -3.33
N GLY A 882 34.57 -5.40 -3.80
CA GLY A 882 35.27 -4.47 -2.93
C GLY A 882 36.60 -4.98 -2.37
N ASP A 883 37.43 -4.04 -1.95
CA ASP A 883 38.76 -4.30 -1.43
C ASP A 883 38.69 -4.87 -0.01
N VAL A 884 39.68 -5.68 0.37
CA VAL A 884 39.79 -6.22 1.73
C VAL A 884 41.17 -5.97 2.31
N GLU A 885 41.21 -5.72 3.61
CA GLU A 885 42.45 -5.71 4.40
C GLU A 885 42.57 -7.01 5.18
N ILE A 886 43.62 -7.79 4.89
CA ILE A 886 43.96 -8.99 5.64
C ILE A 886 45.11 -8.66 6.58
N SER A 887 44.87 -8.73 7.89
CA SER A 887 45.93 -8.54 8.90
C SER A 887 46.63 -9.84 9.28
N MET A 888 45.96 -10.98 9.07
CA MET A 888 46.52 -12.29 9.38
C MET A 888 45.93 -13.38 8.50
N LEU A 889 46.79 -14.24 7.95
CA LEU A 889 46.40 -15.48 7.27
C LEU A 889 47.38 -16.59 7.65
N ARG A 890 46.87 -17.67 8.24
CA ARG A 890 47.67 -18.76 8.81
C ARG A 890 47.10 -20.12 8.50
N ILE A 891 47.98 -21.11 8.39
CA ILE A 891 47.61 -22.53 8.44
C ILE A 891 47.86 -23.00 9.87
N SER A 892 46.80 -23.40 10.56
CA SER A 892 46.82 -23.80 11.96
C SER A 892 46.46 -25.26 12.16
N LYS A 893 46.90 -25.84 13.27
CA LYS A 893 46.59 -27.19 13.70
C LYS A 893 45.36 -27.18 14.60
N GLY A 894 44.38 -28.03 14.30
CA GLY A 894 43.17 -28.21 15.09
C GLY A 894 43.36 -29.11 16.30
N TYR A 895 44.20 -30.14 16.25
CA TYR A 895 44.42 -31.04 17.39
C TYR A 895 45.67 -31.88 17.20
#